data_AF-A0A2D6PB51-F1
#
_entry.id   AF-A0A2D6PB51-F1
#
_cell.length_a   1.000
_cell.length_b   1.000
_cell.length_c   1.000
_cell.angle_alpha   90.00
_cell.angle_beta   90.00
_cell.angle_gamma   90.00
#
_symmetry.space_group_name_H-M   'P 1'
#
loop_
_entity.id
_entity.type
_entity.pdbx_description
1 polymer ?
#
loop_
_entity_poly.entity_id
_entity_poly.type
_entity_poly.pdbx_seq_one_letter_code
_entity_poly.pdbx_strand_id
1 'polypeptide(L)'
;MEIHENHESAMDSRYYLSASKIGAPTSPQTANQIKEMGTRLNEGVKNVEVGSVSPEVFESIPEPHFEEMKRLGKLTGAEASIHGPGIDIAGLSQQGWSEAQRLTSEKNIESVIDRGHKLDPTGRAPITLHSGTIPIAEWRKEISDESIAALVKQSKMNKEEARKALQKRAMGVVNQDTGQIQVLKYEEKKYLGEKGPVIWTPERRLRSLNRTEWDQEKLRIMSFEKNLDEVRERQTRIRAQNAAYLERATRNLPMSEREKQEYDQNNRNISALQNHIDELNANMRSGFEELHNKFERFSDPESDDYKRYKETTYKQLLGNFKRTNSEIEKVENQIKKVGDAYKKTRDPLLAKKYNDLYQDRLIPRYNEQTENMIKDIGNMPAPQLWKPADDFAADKGSETIANAAFTSYKKYGDKTPIISLENVYPEMPLSRAESLRKVIEDSRNRFAERLSKEKNISKRQAEKVAEKLIGATWDMGHINMLRKYGYSDKDILEETKKISKVVKHVHTTDNFGYQDSHLPPGMGNVPVKEIMKELEKRGYSGKAIMEAGGFPRFFETSPQPYILEAMGSPLYSIDAAPYWSEIRDTFGRYYMGYGEILPKQHFDLYGAGFSTVPQELGGQAGSPEKGRFAASAGSETEY
;
A
#
# COMPACT_ATOMS: atom_id res chain seq x y z
N MET A 1 20.15 -4.70 44.96
CA MET A 1 18.90 -5.38 44.59
C MET A 1 19.29 -6.24 43.40
N GLU A 2 19.61 -7.51 43.64
CA GLU A 2 20.01 -8.47 42.59
C GLU A 2 18.78 -8.80 41.74
N ILE A 3 18.71 -8.23 40.53
CA ILE A 3 17.71 -8.58 39.50
C ILE A 3 18.45 -9.16 38.29
N HIS A 4 19.32 -10.12 38.54
CA HIS A 4 19.95 -10.94 37.50
C HIS A 4 19.74 -12.41 37.85
N GLU A 5 18.49 -12.86 37.85
CA GLU A 5 18.24 -14.29 37.65
C GLU A 5 18.57 -14.61 36.19
N ASN A 6 19.43 -15.62 36.01
CA ASN A 6 19.95 -16.12 34.73
C ASN A 6 18.83 -16.62 33.80
N HIS A 7 18.16 -15.70 33.10
CA HIS A 7 17.49 -16.03 31.86
C HIS A 7 18.48 -15.87 30.72
N GLU A 8 18.98 -16.99 30.17
CA GLU A 8 19.66 -16.95 28.87
C GLU A 8 18.70 -16.35 27.84
N SER A 9 18.98 -15.13 27.41
CA SER A 9 18.23 -14.39 26.39
C SER A 9 19.06 -14.28 25.11
N ALA A 10 18.41 -13.93 23.99
CA ALA A 10 19.09 -13.59 22.74
C ALA A 10 20.13 -12.45 22.93
N MET A 11 19.97 -11.63 23.98
CA MET A 11 20.91 -10.56 24.30
C MET A 11 22.22 -11.05 24.96
N ASP A 12 22.36 -12.34 25.32
CA ASP A 12 23.59 -12.88 25.93
C ASP A 12 24.65 -13.30 24.90
N SER A 13 24.36 -13.14 23.60
CA SER A 13 25.32 -13.48 22.57
C SER A 13 26.51 -12.51 22.58
N ARG A 14 27.73 -13.04 22.35
CA ARG A 14 28.96 -12.24 22.15
C ARG A 14 28.85 -11.42 20.87
N TYR A 15 28.24 -10.25 20.95
CA TYR A 15 28.12 -9.24 19.91
C TYR A 15 28.33 -7.88 20.58
N TYR A 16 29.09 -7.01 19.92
CA TYR A 16 29.30 -5.65 20.37
C TYR A 16 29.01 -4.68 19.22
N LEU A 17 28.34 -3.58 19.53
CA LEU A 17 28.14 -2.48 18.60
C LEU A 17 28.88 -1.25 19.15
N SER A 18 29.71 -0.60 18.33
CA SER A 18 30.38 0.63 18.74
C SER A 18 29.34 1.73 18.99
N ALA A 19 29.53 2.53 20.05
CA ALA A 19 28.72 3.72 20.32
C ALA A 19 28.59 4.66 19.12
N SER A 20 29.63 4.72 18.26
CA SER A 20 29.62 5.53 17.02
C SER A 20 28.64 5.05 15.95
N LYS A 21 28.21 3.79 16.00
CA LYS A 21 27.21 3.20 15.10
C LYS A 21 25.79 3.25 15.67
N ILE A 22 25.65 3.66 16.93
CA ILE A 22 24.38 3.77 17.64
C ILE A 22 23.85 5.19 17.46
N GLY A 23 22.59 5.29 17.08
CA GLY A 23 21.86 6.55 16.95
C GLY A 23 20.60 6.56 17.80
N ALA A 24 19.95 7.71 17.85
CA ALA A 24 18.67 7.88 18.52
C ALA A 24 17.78 8.84 17.71
N PRO A 25 16.46 8.63 17.68
CA PRO A 25 15.56 9.60 17.08
C PRO A 25 15.36 10.80 18.01
N THR A 26 14.96 11.91 17.42
CA THR A 26 14.35 13.03 18.14
C THR A 26 12.93 12.68 18.58
N SER A 27 12.34 13.51 19.45
CA SER A 27 10.92 13.34 19.78
C SER A 27 10.03 13.59 18.56
N PRO A 28 9.13 12.65 18.19
CA PRO A 28 8.23 12.83 17.06
C PRO A 28 7.04 13.75 17.39
N GLN A 29 6.88 14.20 18.64
CA GLN A 29 5.70 14.94 19.10
C GLN A 29 5.82 16.46 18.92
N THR A 30 6.97 16.96 18.46
CA THR A 30 7.27 18.39 18.39
C THR A 30 7.83 18.79 17.03
N ALA A 31 7.52 19.99 16.59
CA ALA A 31 8.13 20.58 15.40
C ALA A 31 9.54 21.12 15.66
N ASN A 32 9.90 21.34 16.94
CA ASN A 32 11.19 21.92 17.31
C ASN A 32 12.33 20.87 17.29
N GLN A 33 12.58 20.34 16.10
CA GLN A 33 13.54 19.27 15.84
C GLN A 33 15.00 19.69 16.07
N ILE A 34 15.35 20.97 15.90
CA ILE A 34 16.70 21.48 16.22
C ILE A 34 17.00 21.30 17.70
N LYS A 35 16.06 21.69 18.58
CA LYS A 35 16.24 21.53 20.03
C LYS A 35 16.38 20.07 20.39
N GLU A 36 15.53 19.20 19.85
CA GLU A 36 15.60 17.76 20.11
C GLU A 36 16.92 17.16 19.63
N MET A 37 17.41 17.55 18.45
CA MET A 37 18.73 17.14 17.97
C MET A 37 19.83 17.59 18.92
N GLY A 38 19.80 18.84 19.39
CA GLY A 38 20.74 19.34 20.40
C GLY A 38 20.73 18.51 21.69
N THR A 39 19.54 18.12 22.17
CA THR A 39 19.41 17.23 23.33
C THR A 39 20.08 15.88 23.09
N ARG A 40 19.85 15.23 21.93
CA ARG A 40 20.50 13.95 21.60
C ARG A 40 22.03 14.08 21.52
N LEU A 41 22.53 15.18 20.94
CA LEU A 41 23.97 15.44 20.85
C LEU A 41 24.60 15.63 22.24
N ASN A 42 23.91 16.29 23.18
CA ASN A 42 24.37 16.44 24.56
C ASN A 42 24.42 15.10 25.32
N GLU A 43 23.61 14.12 24.92
CA GLU A 43 23.67 12.74 25.44
C GLU A 43 24.82 11.93 24.82
N GLY A 44 25.62 12.53 23.93
CA GLY A 44 26.74 11.87 23.24
C GLY A 44 26.34 11.04 22.02
N VAL A 45 25.09 11.17 21.56
CA VAL A 45 24.61 10.48 20.36
C VAL A 45 25.20 11.13 19.11
N LYS A 46 25.88 10.35 18.27
CA LYS A 46 26.50 10.86 17.01
C LYS A 46 25.61 10.75 15.78
N ASN A 47 24.55 9.94 15.84
CA ASN A 47 23.66 9.70 14.72
C ASN A 47 22.25 10.03 15.17
N VAL A 48 21.68 11.11 14.66
CA VAL A 48 20.38 11.60 15.12
C VAL A 48 19.38 11.51 13.98
N GLU A 49 18.32 10.74 14.18
CA GLU A 49 17.22 10.74 13.23
C GLU A 49 16.23 11.82 13.59
N VAL A 50 16.01 12.77 12.67
CA VAL A 50 15.12 13.92 12.90
C VAL A 50 13.81 13.71 12.16
N GLY A 51 12.68 14.10 12.75
CA GLY A 51 11.41 13.98 12.08
C GLY A 51 10.23 13.76 13.01
N SER A 52 9.10 13.46 12.39
CA SER A 52 7.85 13.17 13.09
C SER A 52 7.01 12.23 12.24
N VAL A 53 6.42 11.23 12.90
CA VAL A 53 5.44 10.33 12.28
C VAL A 53 4.10 11.01 11.98
N SER A 54 3.79 12.17 12.59
CA SER A 54 2.58 12.94 12.28
C SER A 54 2.82 13.83 11.06
N PRO A 55 2.01 13.72 9.99
CA PRO A 55 2.09 14.62 8.85
C PRO A 55 1.95 16.10 9.23
N GLU A 56 1.06 16.42 10.16
CA GLU A 56 0.79 17.80 10.59
C GLU A 56 1.99 18.39 11.33
N VAL A 57 2.58 17.63 12.26
CA VAL A 57 3.77 18.06 12.99
C VAL A 57 4.96 18.18 12.03
N PHE A 58 5.15 17.22 11.14
CA PHE A 58 6.24 17.26 10.16
C PHE A 58 6.14 18.48 9.25
N GLU A 59 4.94 18.82 8.79
CA GLU A 59 4.72 19.99 7.92
C GLU A 59 4.98 21.32 8.64
N SER A 60 4.77 21.37 9.95
CA SER A 60 5.06 22.55 10.76
C SER A 60 6.56 22.80 11.02
N ILE A 61 7.45 21.87 10.63
CA ILE A 61 8.91 22.07 10.73
C ILE A 61 9.38 23.03 9.63
N PRO A 62 9.86 24.24 9.95
CA PRO A 62 10.30 25.20 8.93
C PRO A 62 11.48 24.64 8.12
N GLU A 63 11.46 24.82 6.80
CA GLU A 63 12.56 24.35 5.94
C GLU A 63 13.96 24.84 6.35
N PRO A 64 14.17 26.11 6.78
CA PRO A 64 15.47 26.58 7.25
C PRO A 64 16.02 25.79 8.44
N HIS A 65 15.15 25.10 9.21
CA HIS A 65 15.61 24.31 10.34
C HIS A 65 16.45 23.10 9.90
N PHE A 66 16.20 22.52 8.72
CA PHE A 66 17.01 21.43 8.20
C PHE A 66 18.43 21.89 7.85
N GLU A 67 18.60 23.13 7.39
CA GLU A 67 19.92 23.72 7.17
C GLU A 67 20.66 24.01 8.47
N GLU A 68 19.93 24.41 9.52
CA GLU A 68 20.53 24.63 10.84
C GLU A 68 20.93 23.31 11.52
N MET A 69 20.08 22.28 11.43
CA MET A 69 20.42 20.92 11.89
C MET A 69 21.66 20.38 11.20
N LYS A 70 21.83 20.64 9.89
CA LYS A 70 23.05 20.33 9.16
C LYS A 70 24.27 21.06 9.73
N ARG A 71 24.17 22.36 10.01
CA ARG A 71 25.28 23.15 10.58
C ARG A 71 25.67 22.60 11.95
N LEU A 72 24.67 22.26 12.77
CA LEU A 72 24.86 21.64 14.07
C LEU A 72 25.57 20.29 13.95
N GLY A 73 25.10 19.41 13.06
CA GLY A 73 25.75 18.12 12.79
C GLY A 73 27.20 18.28 12.33
N LYS A 74 27.49 19.25 11.45
CA LYS A 74 28.86 19.55 11.03
C LYS A 74 29.74 20.03 12.18
N LEU A 75 29.19 20.84 13.09
CA LEU A 75 29.91 21.38 14.25
C LEU A 75 30.28 20.26 15.24
N THR A 76 29.38 19.32 15.46
CA THR A 76 29.55 18.22 16.44
C THR A 76 30.17 16.96 15.84
N GLY A 77 30.35 16.91 14.52
CA GLY A 77 30.76 15.70 13.80
C GLY A 77 29.70 14.60 13.84
N ALA A 78 28.43 14.99 14.02
CA ALA A 78 27.29 14.10 13.99
C ALA A 78 26.68 14.01 12.59
N GLU A 79 26.04 12.89 12.32
CA GLU A 79 25.26 12.67 11.10
C GLU A 79 23.77 12.63 11.42
N ALA A 80 22.95 13.04 10.46
CA ALA A 80 21.52 13.05 10.61
C ALA A 80 20.82 12.25 9.50
N SER A 81 19.76 11.53 9.88
CA SER A 81 18.79 10.90 8.98
C SER A 81 17.41 11.54 9.18
N ILE A 82 16.45 11.23 8.31
CA ILE A 82 15.07 11.70 8.46
C ILE A 82 14.12 10.54 8.70
N HIS A 83 13.28 10.67 9.72
CA HIS A 83 12.04 9.90 9.82
C HIS A 83 10.91 10.70 9.16
N GLY A 84 10.42 10.25 8.01
CA GLY A 84 9.27 10.87 7.36
C GLY A 84 7.96 10.63 8.13
N PRO A 85 6.91 11.40 7.83
CA PRO A 85 5.62 11.18 8.45
C PRO A 85 4.96 9.90 7.92
N GLY A 86 3.99 9.37 8.68
CA GLY A 86 3.21 8.19 8.34
C GLY A 86 2.32 8.45 7.14
N ILE A 87 2.87 8.20 5.94
CA ILE A 87 2.20 8.33 4.65
C ILE A 87 2.08 6.95 4.03
N ASP A 88 0.88 6.60 3.57
CA ASP A 88 0.67 5.38 2.80
C ASP A 88 1.18 5.56 1.35
N ILE A 89 2.24 4.84 0.98
CA ILE A 89 2.89 4.98 -0.34
C ILE A 89 1.99 4.48 -1.48
N ALA A 90 1.01 3.62 -1.19
CA ALA A 90 0.06 3.13 -2.16
C ALA A 90 -1.18 4.04 -2.28
N GLY A 91 -1.37 4.97 -1.33
CA GLY A 91 -2.56 5.82 -1.26
C GLY A 91 -3.77 5.12 -0.64
N LEU A 92 -3.55 4.06 0.16
CA LEU A 92 -4.61 3.40 0.91
C LEU A 92 -4.99 4.23 2.14
N SER A 93 -6.29 4.29 2.43
CA SER A 93 -6.83 4.88 3.65
C SER A 93 -7.94 3.99 4.21
N GLN A 94 -8.49 4.37 5.37
CA GLN A 94 -9.64 3.68 5.96
C GLN A 94 -10.89 3.77 5.06
N GLN A 95 -11.01 4.79 4.21
CA GLN A 95 -12.13 4.98 3.30
C GLN A 95 -11.98 4.21 1.99
N GLY A 96 -10.81 3.61 1.72
CA GLY A 96 -10.52 2.90 0.50
C GLY A 96 -9.24 3.40 -0.18
N TRP A 97 -9.16 3.16 -1.48
CA TRP A 97 -8.08 3.65 -2.32
C TRP A 97 -8.59 4.70 -3.30
N SER A 98 -7.77 5.71 -3.58
CA SER A 98 -7.98 6.61 -4.72
C SER A 98 -6.66 7.07 -5.33
N GLU A 99 -6.66 7.27 -6.65
CA GLU A 99 -5.48 7.79 -7.37
C GLU A 99 -5.09 9.20 -6.88
N ALA A 100 -6.08 10.03 -6.52
CA ALA A 100 -5.83 11.37 -5.98
C ALA A 100 -5.04 11.34 -4.65
N GLN A 101 -5.40 10.40 -3.76
CA GLN A 101 -4.67 10.20 -2.50
C GLN A 101 -3.24 9.71 -2.77
N ARG A 102 -3.05 8.76 -3.69
CA ARG A 102 -1.71 8.28 -4.09
C ARG A 102 -0.83 9.42 -4.61
N LEU A 103 -1.37 10.28 -5.49
CA LEU A 103 -0.64 11.44 -6.00
C LEU A 103 -0.29 12.45 -4.90
N THR A 104 -1.13 12.57 -3.88
CA THR A 104 -0.86 13.42 -2.72
C THR A 104 0.27 12.82 -1.88
N SER A 105 0.24 11.51 -1.62
CA SER A 105 1.35 10.79 -0.98
C SER A 105 2.67 10.98 -1.74
N GLU A 106 2.64 10.89 -3.08
CA GLU A 106 3.82 11.12 -3.94
C GLU A 106 4.43 12.51 -3.72
N LYS A 107 3.60 13.56 -3.69
CA LYS A 107 4.04 14.94 -3.46
C LYS A 107 4.60 15.16 -2.06
N ASN A 108 3.99 14.55 -1.05
CA ASN A 108 4.50 14.62 0.31
C ASN A 108 5.87 13.95 0.41
N ILE A 109 6.04 12.78 -0.20
CA ILE A 109 7.34 12.07 -0.24
C ILE A 109 8.40 12.91 -0.96
N GLU A 110 8.07 13.55 -2.10
CA GLU A 110 8.97 14.49 -2.78
C GLU A 110 9.41 15.64 -1.85
N SER A 111 8.50 16.20 -1.04
CA SER A 111 8.81 17.23 -0.04
C SER A 111 9.76 16.72 1.05
N VAL A 112 9.55 15.50 1.56
CA VAL A 112 10.47 14.88 2.53
C VAL A 112 11.87 14.71 1.91
N ILE A 113 11.96 14.28 0.65
CA ILE A 113 13.25 14.13 -0.05
C ILE A 113 13.96 15.47 -0.22
N ASP A 114 13.24 16.52 -0.59
CA ASP A 114 13.79 17.88 -0.71
C ASP A 114 14.35 18.37 0.64
N ARG A 115 13.63 18.16 1.75
CA ARG A 115 14.10 18.50 3.11
C ARG A 115 15.29 17.63 3.54
N GLY A 116 15.31 16.36 3.18
CA GLY A 116 16.46 15.47 3.39
C GLY A 116 17.72 15.92 2.66
N HIS A 117 17.58 16.44 1.43
CA HIS A 117 18.72 17.01 0.72
C HIS A 117 19.23 18.29 1.38
N LYS A 118 18.36 19.10 2.00
CA LYS A 118 18.80 20.28 2.77
C LYS A 118 19.58 19.89 4.03
N LEU A 119 19.13 18.83 4.71
CA LEU A 119 19.80 18.26 5.88
C LEU A 119 21.17 17.65 5.53
N ASP A 120 21.25 16.92 4.42
CA ASP A 120 22.50 16.37 3.89
C ASP A 120 22.60 16.51 2.36
N PRO A 121 23.26 17.57 1.86
CA PRO A 121 23.43 17.77 0.43
C PRO A 121 24.38 16.78 -0.25
N THR A 122 25.03 15.88 0.51
CA THR A 122 25.85 14.81 -0.07
C THR A 122 25.00 13.63 -0.55
N GLY A 123 23.74 13.56 -0.15
CA GLY A 123 22.80 12.49 -0.52
C GLY A 123 23.10 11.16 0.16
N ARG A 124 23.77 11.18 1.31
CA ARG A 124 24.12 9.97 2.07
C ARG A 124 23.10 9.69 3.16
N ALA A 125 22.40 10.71 3.66
CA ALA A 125 21.37 10.55 4.66
C ALA A 125 20.22 9.67 4.16
N PRO A 126 19.85 8.61 4.90
CA PRO A 126 18.62 7.88 4.66
C PRO A 126 17.41 8.69 5.12
N ILE A 127 16.31 8.49 4.39
CA ILE A 127 14.98 8.98 4.69
C ILE A 127 14.09 7.76 4.86
N THR A 128 13.65 7.52 6.09
CA THR A 128 12.75 6.44 6.44
C THR A 128 11.30 6.84 6.12
N LEU A 129 10.57 5.97 5.42
CA LEU A 129 9.16 6.13 5.07
C LEU A 129 8.40 4.83 5.37
N HIS A 130 7.27 4.93 6.06
CA HIS A 130 6.40 3.78 6.30
C HIS A 130 5.91 3.17 4.97
N SER A 131 5.97 1.85 4.83
CA SER A 131 5.51 1.16 3.62
C SER A 131 3.99 1.01 3.52
N GLY A 132 3.28 1.09 4.64
CA GLY A 132 1.81 0.96 4.70
C GLY A 132 1.29 1.35 6.07
N THR A 133 0.02 1.79 6.13
CA THR A 133 -0.53 2.42 7.36
C THR A 133 -1.81 1.79 7.89
N ILE A 134 -2.43 0.86 7.16
CA ILE A 134 -3.72 0.26 7.54
C ILE A 134 -3.58 -1.23 7.87
N PRO A 135 -4.04 -1.71 9.03
CA PRO A 135 -3.97 -3.13 9.37
C PRO A 135 -5.06 -3.91 8.61
N ILE A 136 -4.64 -4.86 7.78
CA ILE A 136 -5.55 -5.62 6.89
C ILE A 136 -5.22 -7.11 6.78
N ALA A 137 -4.17 -7.58 7.44
CA ALA A 137 -3.83 -9.00 7.51
C ALA A 137 -3.90 -9.52 8.95
N GLU A 138 -4.25 -10.79 9.10
CA GLU A 138 -4.14 -11.53 10.37
C GLU A 138 -3.42 -12.84 10.10
N TRP A 139 -2.47 -13.18 10.96
CA TRP A 139 -1.59 -14.33 10.79
C TRP A 139 -1.79 -15.37 11.88
N ARG A 140 -1.30 -16.59 11.63
CA ARG A 140 -1.09 -17.63 12.64
C ARG A 140 0.08 -18.51 12.23
N LYS A 141 0.89 -18.96 13.18
CA LYS A 141 2.00 -19.89 12.93
C LYS A 141 1.54 -21.34 13.00
N GLU A 142 0.81 -21.68 14.06
CA GLU A 142 0.35 -23.05 14.32
C GLU A 142 -0.83 -23.41 13.44
N ILE A 143 -0.65 -24.46 12.63
CA ILE A 143 -1.65 -25.02 11.74
C ILE A 143 -1.75 -26.51 12.05
N SER A 144 -2.96 -27.03 12.25
CA SER A 144 -3.16 -28.45 12.50
C SER A 144 -2.88 -29.29 11.24
N ASP A 145 -2.36 -30.50 11.43
CA ASP A 145 -2.11 -31.44 10.33
C ASP A 145 -3.41 -31.86 9.65
N GLU A 146 -4.53 -31.89 10.40
CA GLU A 146 -5.86 -32.13 9.84
C GLU A 146 -6.27 -31.03 8.85
N SER A 147 -6.06 -29.75 9.19
CA SER A 147 -6.38 -28.64 8.27
C SER A 147 -5.48 -28.66 7.04
N ILE A 148 -4.20 -29.02 7.18
CA ILE A 148 -3.28 -29.19 6.05
C ILE A 148 -3.77 -30.32 5.15
N ALA A 149 -4.05 -31.50 5.72
CA ALA A 149 -4.52 -32.66 4.97
C ALA A 149 -5.87 -32.38 4.27
N ALA A 150 -6.78 -31.69 4.94
CA ALA A 150 -8.07 -31.28 4.36
C ALA A 150 -7.87 -30.32 3.18
N LEU A 151 -6.99 -29.31 3.29
CA LEU A 151 -6.74 -28.38 2.20
C LEU A 151 -6.02 -29.04 1.02
N VAL A 152 -5.06 -29.93 1.28
CA VAL A 152 -4.39 -30.74 0.25
C VAL A 152 -5.38 -31.66 -0.48
N LYS A 153 -6.38 -32.21 0.21
CA LYS A 153 -7.43 -33.01 -0.44
C LYS A 153 -8.40 -32.15 -1.26
N GLN A 154 -8.67 -30.94 -0.79
CA GLN A 154 -9.61 -30.00 -1.44
C GLN A 154 -9.00 -29.24 -2.62
N SER A 155 -7.68 -29.17 -2.71
CA SER A 155 -6.96 -28.40 -3.72
C SER A 155 -5.90 -29.26 -4.40
N LYS A 156 -5.24 -28.75 -5.44
CA LYS A 156 -4.07 -29.41 -6.04
C LYS A 156 -2.75 -29.01 -5.36
N MET A 157 -2.82 -28.41 -4.17
CA MET A 157 -1.65 -27.91 -3.46
C MET A 157 -0.85 -29.05 -2.80
N ASN A 158 0.45 -28.86 -2.70
CA ASN A 158 1.28 -29.71 -1.84
C ASN A 158 1.15 -29.29 -0.36
N LYS A 159 1.74 -30.07 0.56
CA LYS A 159 1.64 -29.81 2.01
C LYS A 159 2.24 -28.46 2.44
N GLU A 160 3.31 -28.02 1.79
CA GLU A 160 4.00 -26.77 2.12
C GLU A 160 3.20 -25.56 1.65
N GLU A 161 2.69 -25.60 0.43
CA GLU A 161 1.77 -24.60 -0.13
C GLU A 161 0.51 -24.47 0.73
N ALA A 162 -0.09 -25.61 1.10
CA ALA A 162 -1.24 -25.64 1.99
C ALA A 162 -0.90 -25.00 3.35
N ARG A 163 0.26 -25.31 3.93
CA ARG A 163 0.70 -24.69 5.19
C ARG A 163 0.88 -23.17 5.05
N LYS A 164 1.53 -22.68 4.00
CA LYS A 164 1.70 -21.23 3.75
C LYS A 164 0.36 -20.53 3.57
N ALA A 165 -0.57 -21.14 2.81
CA ALA A 165 -1.91 -20.60 2.61
C ALA A 165 -2.71 -20.53 3.93
N LEU A 166 -2.56 -21.52 4.80
CA LEU A 166 -3.26 -21.59 6.08
C LEU A 166 -2.71 -20.63 7.15
N GLN A 167 -1.47 -20.14 7.01
CA GLN A 167 -0.90 -19.13 7.91
C GLN A 167 -1.61 -17.77 7.84
N LYS A 168 -2.30 -17.48 6.73
CA LYS A 168 -3.07 -16.26 6.57
C LYS A 168 -4.51 -16.48 7.02
N ARG A 169 -4.88 -15.88 8.16
CA ARG A 169 -6.24 -15.97 8.74
C ARG A 169 -7.14 -14.87 8.22
N ALA A 170 -6.60 -13.69 7.90
CA ALA A 170 -7.34 -12.63 7.23
C ALA A 170 -6.47 -11.94 6.17
N MET A 171 -7.11 -11.48 5.10
CA MET A 171 -6.45 -10.79 3.99
C MET A 171 -7.32 -9.63 3.50
N GLY A 172 -6.78 -8.42 3.56
CA GLY A 172 -7.32 -7.27 2.86
C GLY A 172 -7.26 -7.47 1.36
N VAL A 173 -8.31 -7.08 0.68
CA VAL A 173 -8.42 -7.06 -0.78
C VAL A 173 -8.95 -5.71 -1.22
N VAL A 174 -8.47 -5.23 -2.36
CA VAL A 174 -8.87 -3.94 -2.94
C VAL A 174 -9.57 -4.21 -4.27
N ASN A 175 -10.76 -3.63 -4.45
CA ASN A 175 -11.40 -3.58 -5.75
C ASN A 175 -10.67 -2.55 -6.61
N GLN A 176 -10.06 -2.99 -7.71
CA GLN A 176 -9.20 -2.16 -8.56
C GLN A 176 -9.98 -1.12 -9.36
N ASP A 177 -11.30 -1.28 -9.50
CA ASP A 177 -12.18 -0.33 -10.19
C ASP A 177 -12.73 0.73 -9.24
N THR A 178 -13.24 0.30 -8.09
CA THR A 178 -13.92 1.19 -7.13
C THR A 178 -13.03 1.72 -6.00
N GLY A 179 -11.86 1.11 -5.78
CA GLY A 179 -10.98 1.40 -4.65
C GLY A 179 -11.50 0.86 -3.31
N GLN A 180 -12.62 0.13 -3.28
CA GLN A 180 -13.17 -0.42 -2.04
C GLN A 180 -12.22 -1.44 -1.41
N ILE A 181 -12.10 -1.40 -0.09
CA ILE A 181 -11.32 -2.37 0.69
C ILE A 181 -12.27 -3.33 1.40
N GLN A 182 -11.97 -4.62 1.35
CA GLN A 182 -12.66 -5.66 2.11
C GLN A 182 -11.65 -6.60 2.77
N VAL A 183 -11.98 -7.14 3.94
CA VAL A 183 -11.16 -8.18 4.60
C VAL A 183 -11.80 -9.55 4.43
N LEU A 184 -11.08 -10.46 3.79
CA LEU A 184 -11.49 -11.85 3.62
C LEU A 184 -10.89 -12.72 4.73
N LYS A 185 -11.74 -13.41 5.49
CA LYS A 185 -11.32 -14.23 6.62
C LYS A 185 -11.31 -15.72 6.28
N TYR A 186 -10.41 -16.45 6.91
CA TYR A 186 -10.40 -17.90 6.95
C TYR A 186 -11.68 -18.43 7.61
N GLU A 187 -12.32 -19.41 6.98
CA GLU A 187 -13.52 -20.06 7.51
C GLU A 187 -13.48 -21.58 7.24
N GLU A 188 -14.04 -22.35 8.17
CA GLU A 188 -14.34 -23.75 7.98
C GLU A 188 -15.85 -23.93 7.90
N LYS A 189 -16.34 -24.49 6.78
CA LYS A 189 -17.77 -24.65 6.53
C LYS A 189 -18.13 -26.12 6.41
N LYS A 190 -19.20 -26.53 7.10
CA LYS A 190 -19.79 -27.86 6.91
C LYS A 190 -20.84 -27.76 5.81
N TYR A 191 -20.65 -28.51 4.73
CA TYR A 191 -21.61 -28.61 3.64
C TYR A 191 -22.39 -29.91 3.74
N LEU A 192 -23.67 -29.87 3.34
CA LEU A 192 -24.50 -31.06 3.26
C LEU A 192 -23.90 -32.02 2.22
N GLY A 193 -23.67 -33.28 2.62
CA GLY A 193 -23.10 -34.33 1.75
C GLY A 193 -21.57 -34.42 1.74
N GLU A 194 -20.86 -33.45 2.32
CA GLU A 194 -19.40 -33.49 2.42
C GLU A 194 -18.93 -34.22 3.68
N LYS A 195 -17.97 -35.14 3.52
CA LYS A 195 -17.33 -35.83 4.64
C LYS A 195 -16.23 -34.94 5.25
N GLY A 196 -16.63 -33.90 5.99
CA GLY A 196 -15.73 -33.04 6.78
C GLY A 196 -15.88 -31.54 6.48
N PRO A 197 -15.15 -30.68 7.22
CA PRO A 197 -15.17 -29.24 6.99
C PRO A 197 -14.45 -28.88 5.68
N VAL A 198 -15.10 -28.03 4.89
CA VAL A 198 -14.52 -27.40 3.70
C VAL A 198 -13.82 -26.11 4.12
N ILE A 199 -12.54 -26.02 3.76
CA ILE A 199 -11.67 -24.92 4.15
C ILE A 199 -11.79 -23.80 3.11
N TRP A 200 -12.09 -22.61 3.60
CA TRP A 200 -12.12 -21.37 2.86
C TRP A 200 -10.97 -20.48 3.29
N THR A 201 -9.82 -20.63 2.63
CA THR A 201 -8.71 -19.69 2.79
C THR A 201 -9.07 -18.32 2.21
N PRO A 202 -8.43 -17.23 2.65
CA PRO A 202 -8.62 -15.91 2.07
C PRO A 202 -8.42 -15.88 0.54
N GLU A 203 -7.43 -16.62 0.01
CA GLU A 203 -7.17 -16.72 -1.44
C GLU A 203 -8.30 -17.45 -2.18
N ARG A 204 -8.88 -18.49 -1.59
CA ARG A 204 -10.05 -19.18 -2.18
C ARG A 204 -11.26 -18.25 -2.19
N ARG A 205 -11.47 -17.49 -1.11
CA ARG A 205 -12.54 -16.49 -1.05
C ARG A 205 -12.34 -15.38 -2.07
N LEU A 206 -11.11 -14.93 -2.28
CA LEU A 206 -10.79 -13.93 -3.30
C LEU A 206 -11.17 -14.42 -4.72
N ARG A 207 -10.78 -15.65 -5.07
CA ARG A 207 -11.19 -16.24 -6.36
C ARG A 207 -12.71 -16.35 -6.49
N SER A 208 -13.39 -16.73 -5.41
CA SER A 208 -14.85 -16.78 -5.39
C SER A 208 -15.47 -15.39 -5.51
N LEU A 209 -14.90 -14.38 -4.87
CA LEU A 209 -15.39 -13.00 -4.90
C LEU A 209 -15.30 -12.45 -6.33
N ASN A 210 -14.11 -12.58 -6.96
CA ASN A 210 -13.91 -12.19 -8.36
C ASN A 210 -14.89 -12.89 -9.31
N ARG A 211 -15.08 -14.20 -9.13
CA ARG A 211 -16.02 -14.96 -9.95
C ARG A 211 -17.47 -14.52 -9.73
N THR A 212 -17.91 -14.43 -8.48
CA THR A 212 -19.31 -14.10 -8.16
C THR A 212 -19.66 -12.69 -8.61
N GLU A 213 -18.79 -11.70 -8.36
CA GLU A 213 -19.02 -10.32 -8.80
C GLU A 213 -19.03 -10.21 -10.32
N TRP A 214 -18.12 -10.92 -10.98
CA TRP A 214 -18.12 -10.98 -12.45
C TRP A 214 -19.38 -11.67 -13.00
N ASP A 215 -19.82 -12.75 -12.39
CA ASP A 215 -21.06 -13.43 -12.78
C ASP A 215 -22.28 -12.51 -12.57
N GLN A 216 -22.31 -11.67 -11.53
CA GLN A 216 -23.36 -10.67 -11.32
C GLN A 216 -23.36 -9.58 -12.41
N GLU A 217 -22.19 -9.08 -12.81
CA GLU A 217 -22.06 -8.10 -13.89
C GLU A 217 -22.52 -8.69 -15.24
N LYS A 218 -22.18 -9.96 -15.51
CA LYS A 218 -22.69 -10.68 -16.69
C LYS A 218 -24.20 -10.88 -16.64
N LEU A 219 -24.76 -11.27 -15.48
CA LEU A 219 -26.19 -11.46 -15.29
C LEU A 219 -26.99 -10.16 -15.50
N ARG A 220 -26.42 -9.00 -15.12
CA ARG A 220 -27.03 -7.69 -15.40
C ARG A 220 -27.32 -7.52 -16.89
N ILE A 221 -26.38 -7.89 -17.76
CA ILE A 221 -26.58 -7.77 -19.21
C ILE A 221 -27.51 -8.85 -19.76
N MET A 222 -27.38 -10.09 -19.29
CA MET A 222 -28.29 -11.18 -19.68
C MET A 222 -29.74 -10.87 -19.29
N SER A 223 -29.96 -10.06 -18.24
CA SER A 223 -31.32 -9.62 -17.88
C SER A 223 -31.95 -8.70 -18.95
N PHE A 224 -31.14 -7.87 -19.63
CA PHE A 224 -31.62 -7.05 -20.75
C PHE A 224 -31.96 -7.90 -21.97
N GLU A 225 -31.20 -8.96 -22.24
CA GLU A 225 -31.51 -9.92 -23.31
C GLU A 225 -32.88 -10.57 -23.08
N LYS A 226 -33.12 -11.08 -21.86
CA LYS A 226 -34.42 -11.66 -21.51
C LYS A 226 -35.55 -10.65 -21.75
N ASN A 227 -35.38 -9.42 -21.27
CA ASN A 227 -36.38 -8.36 -21.47
C ASN A 227 -36.57 -8.04 -22.96
N LEU A 228 -35.49 -8.05 -23.74
CA LEU A 228 -35.50 -7.80 -25.17
C LEU A 228 -36.30 -8.88 -25.90
N ASP A 229 -36.13 -10.14 -25.54
CA ASP A 229 -36.89 -11.26 -26.10
C ASP A 229 -38.38 -11.17 -25.77
N GLU A 230 -38.73 -10.84 -24.52
CA GLU A 230 -40.14 -10.65 -24.11
C GLU A 230 -40.81 -9.50 -24.90
N VAL A 231 -40.10 -8.38 -25.07
CA VAL A 231 -40.61 -7.22 -25.82
C VAL A 231 -40.72 -7.54 -27.31
N ARG A 232 -39.72 -8.24 -27.88
CA ARG A 232 -39.73 -8.71 -29.27
C ARG A 232 -40.89 -9.67 -29.52
N GLU A 233 -41.10 -10.65 -28.66
CA GLU A 233 -42.20 -11.62 -28.79
C GLU A 233 -43.56 -10.91 -28.78
N ARG A 234 -43.75 -9.95 -27.85
CA ARG A 234 -44.95 -9.12 -27.82
C ARG A 234 -45.12 -8.31 -29.10
N GLN A 235 -44.04 -7.70 -29.61
CA GLN A 235 -44.09 -6.93 -30.86
C GLN A 235 -44.46 -7.83 -32.04
N THR A 236 -43.86 -9.03 -32.15
CA THR A 236 -44.15 -10.02 -33.18
C THR A 236 -45.61 -10.46 -33.16
N ARG A 237 -46.20 -10.71 -31.98
CA ARG A 237 -47.63 -11.06 -31.86
C ARG A 237 -48.55 -9.96 -32.39
N ILE A 238 -48.29 -8.69 -32.04
CA ILE A 238 -49.08 -7.55 -32.51
C ILE A 238 -48.89 -7.33 -34.01
N ARG A 239 -47.66 -7.50 -34.52
CA ARG A 239 -47.37 -7.44 -35.96
C ARG A 239 -48.10 -8.54 -36.73
N ALA A 240 -48.17 -9.76 -36.20
CA ALA A 240 -48.91 -10.87 -36.81
C ALA A 240 -50.42 -10.58 -36.89
N GLN A 241 -51.01 -9.95 -35.86
CA GLN A 241 -52.39 -9.46 -35.89
C GLN A 241 -52.57 -8.42 -37.01
N ASN A 242 -51.66 -7.45 -37.12
CA ASN A 242 -51.71 -6.44 -38.18
C ASN A 242 -51.51 -7.01 -39.59
N ALA A 243 -50.68 -8.04 -39.75
CA ALA A 243 -50.48 -8.72 -41.03
C ALA A 243 -51.78 -9.35 -41.55
N ALA A 244 -52.62 -9.91 -40.67
CA ALA A 244 -53.92 -10.47 -41.04
C ALA A 244 -54.88 -9.40 -41.61
N TYR A 245 -54.88 -8.18 -41.06
CA TYR A 245 -55.66 -7.06 -41.60
C TYR A 245 -55.14 -6.60 -42.98
N LEU A 246 -53.81 -6.54 -43.15
CA LEU A 246 -53.18 -6.17 -44.42
C LEU A 246 -53.42 -7.21 -45.52
N GLU A 247 -53.43 -8.51 -45.19
CA GLU A 247 -53.71 -9.57 -46.16
C GLU A 247 -55.13 -9.46 -46.73
N ARG A 248 -56.12 -9.10 -45.89
CA ARG A 248 -57.49 -8.80 -46.37
C ARG A 248 -57.52 -7.61 -47.32
N ALA A 249 -56.78 -6.54 -47.00
CA ALA A 249 -56.69 -5.36 -47.85
C ALA A 249 -56.07 -5.70 -49.23
N THR A 250 -55.07 -6.59 -49.28
CA THR A 250 -54.49 -7.05 -50.57
C THR A 250 -55.44 -7.87 -51.44
N ARG A 251 -56.54 -8.38 -50.88
CA ARG A 251 -57.61 -9.09 -51.60
C ARG A 251 -58.82 -8.20 -51.93
N ASN A 252 -58.65 -6.87 -51.88
CA ASN A 252 -59.72 -5.86 -52.06
C ASN A 252 -60.91 -5.99 -51.09
N LEU A 253 -60.72 -6.58 -49.91
CA LEU A 253 -61.74 -6.61 -48.87
C LEU A 253 -61.59 -5.38 -47.96
N PRO A 254 -62.62 -4.51 -47.83
CA PRO A 254 -62.53 -3.32 -47.00
C PRO A 254 -62.52 -3.68 -45.50
N MET A 255 -61.65 -3.00 -44.73
CA MET A 255 -61.67 -3.08 -43.26
C MET A 255 -62.87 -2.33 -42.68
N SER A 256 -63.49 -2.89 -41.65
CA SER A 256 -64.48 -2.20 -40.81
C SER A 256 -63.83 -1.06 -40.01
N GLU A 257 -64.64 -0.10 -39.56
CA GLU A 257 -64.14 1.02 -38.72
C GLU A 257 -63.47 0.55 -37.43
N ARG A 258 -63.97 -0.54 -36.83
CA ARG A 258 -63.35 -1.17 -35.66
C ARG A 258 -61.97 -1.74 -35.98
N GLU A 259 -61.82 -2.43 -37.10
CA GLU A 259 -60.53 -2.99 -37.54
C GLU A 259 -59.51 -1.88 -37.84
N LYS A 260 -59.94 -0.74 -38.41
CA LYS A 260 -59.07 0.42 -38.61
C LYS A 260 -58.56 0.99 -37.28
N GLN A 261 -59.45 1.14 -36.29
CA GLN A 261 -59.06 1.62 -34.94
C GLN A 261 -58.10 0.65 -34.24
N GLU A 262 -58.35 -0.66 -34.33
CA GLU A 262 -57.47 -1.70 -33.79
C GLU A 262 -56.09 -1.68 -34.48
N TYR A 263 -56.06 -1.55 -35.81
CA TYR A 263 -54.82 -1.44 -36.59
C TYR A 263 -53.98 -0.21 -36.18
N ASP A 264 -54.62 0.95 -36.05
CA ASP A 264 -53.95 2.19 -35.64
C ASP A 264 -53.44 2.13 -34.18
N GLN A 265 -54.20 1.50 -33.28
CA GLN A 265 -53.76 1.27 -31.91
C GLN A 265 -52.58 0.30 -31.87
N ASN A 266 -52.62 -0.78 -32.66
CA ASN A 266 -51.53 -1.73 -32.78
C ASN A 266 -50.26 -1.08 -33.33
N ASN A 267 -50.36 -0.17 -34.31
CA ASN A 267 -49.19 0.55 -34.82
C ASN A 267 -48.57 1.49 -33.78
N ARG A 268 -49.39 2.16 -32.96
CA ARG A 268 -48.90 2.94 -31.82
C ARG A 268 -48.19 2.05 -30.80
N ASN A 269 -48.76 0.90 -30.48
CA ASN A 269 -48.15 -0.09 -29.58
C ASN A 269 -46.82 -0.64 -30.15
N ILE A 270 -46.78 -0.99 -31.44
CA ILE A 270 -45.56 -1.47 -32.12
C ILE A 270 -44.45 -0.41 -32.05
N SER A 271 -44.80 0.87 -32.24
CA SER A 271 -43.85 1.99 -32.17
C SER A 271 -43.30 2.15 -30.76
N ALA A 272 -44.16 2.08 -29.74
CA ALA A 272 -43.72 2.13 -28.34
C ALA A 272 -42.80 0.94 -27.97
N LEU A 273 -43.15 -0.27 -28.42
CA LEU A 273 -42.32 -1.46 -28.22
C LEU A 273 -40.98 -1.36 -28.98
N GLN A 274 -40.97 -0.74 -30.16
CA GLN A 274 -39.72 -0.50 -30.89
C GLN A 274 -38.77 0.42 -30.11
N ASN A 275 -39.28 1.53 -29.56
CA ASN A 275 -38.47 2.43 -28.74
C ASN A 275 -37.88 1.69 -27.52
N HIS A 276 -38.66 0.81 -26.89
CA HIS A 276 -38.17 0.00 -25.76
C HIS A 276 -37.11 -1.03 -26.20
N ILE A 277 -37.27 -1.66 -27.38
CA ILE A 277 -36.24 -2.52 -27.98
C ILE A 277 -34.94 -1.72 -28.21
N ASP A 278 -35.05 -0.51 -28.75
CA ASP A 278 -33.89 0.34 -29.06
C ASP A 278 -33.16 0.75 -27.76
N GLU A 279 -33.90 1.09 -26.71
CA GLU A 279 -33.35 1.37 -25.37
C GLU A 279 -32.64 0.14 -24.77
N LEU A 280 -33.26 -1.04 -24.81
CA LEU A 280 -32.65 -2.28 -24.32
C LEU A 280 -31.38 -2.63 -25.09
N ASN A 281 -31.38 -2.50 -26.42
CA ASN A 281 -30.18 -2.69 -27.24
C ASN A 281 -29.06 -1.71 -26.88
N ALA A 282 -29.39 -0.43 -26.65
CA ALA A 282 -28.42 0.58 -26.23
C ALA A 282 -27.81 0.24 -24.85
N ASN A 283 -28.65 -0.15 -23.89
CA ASN A 283 -28.20 -0.58 -22.55
C ASN A 283 -27.32 -1.83 -22.62
N MET A 284 -27.69 -2.82 -23.44
CA MET A 284 -26.90 -4.03 -23.64
C MET A 284 -25.53 -3.72 -24.25
N ARG A 285 -25.49 -2.88 -25.28
CA ARG A 285 -24.23 -2.50 -25.93
C ARG A 285 -23.32 -1.73 -24.98
N SER A 286 -23.85 -0.74 -24.27
CA SER A 286 -23.11 0.02 -23.26
C SER A 286 -22.56 -0.89 -22.16
N GLY A 287 -23.40 -1.79 -21.63
CA GLY A 287 -22.98 -2.76 -20.62
C GLY A 287 -21.89 -3.71 -21.14
N PHE A 288 -22.01 -4.16 -22.40
CA PHE A 288 -21.00 -5.03 -23.00
C PHE A 288 -19.66 -4.33 -23.17
N GLU A 289 -19.67 -3.08 -23.65
CA GLU A 289 -18.47 -2.26 -23.77
C GLU A 289 -17.82 -2.01 -22.40
N GLU A 290 -18.62 -1.75 -21.36
CA GLU A 290 -18.15 -1.62 -19.97
C GLU A 290 -17.50 -2.92 -19.46
N LEU A 291 -18.17 -4.07 -19.62
CA LEU A 291 -17.63 -5.38 -19.25
C LEU A 291 -16.30 -5.65 -19.98
N HIS A 292 -16.28 -5.48 -21.29
CA HIS A 292 -15.08 -5.72 -22.08
C HIS A 292 -13.91 -4.85 -21.61
N ASN A 293 -14.16 -3.56 -21.32
CA ASN A 293 -13.13 -2.67 -20.80
C ASN A 293 -12.64 -3.08 -19.41
N LYS A 294 -13.54 -3.49 -18.50
CA LYS A 294 -13.15 -4.05 -17.19
C LYS A 294 -12.33 -5.32 -17.35
N PHE A 295 -12.72 -6.20 -18.27
CA PHE A 295 -12.01 -7.44 -18.56
C PHE A 295 -10.58 -7.16 -19.07
N GLU A 296 -10.42 -6.29 -20.05
CA GLU A 296 -9.10 -5.95 -20.59
C GLU A 296 -8.20 -5.26 -19.55
N ARG A 297 -8.78 -4.43 -18.68
CA ARG A 297 -8.02 -3.66 -17.69
C ARG A 297 -7.56 -4.50 -16.50
N PHE A 298 -8.38 -5.47 -16.06
CA PHE A 298 -8.17 -6.18 -14.79
C PHE A 298 -7.89 -7.67 -14.94
N SER A 299 -7.86 -8.20 -16.16
CA SER A 299 -7.39 -9.57 -16.41
C SER A 299 -5.87 -9.65 -16.31
N ASP A 300 -5.37 -10.79 -15.83
CA ASP A 300 -3.95 -11.12 -15.89
C ASP A 300 -3.61 -11.61 -17.31
N PRO A 301 -2.82 -10.86 -18.11
CA PRO A 301 -2.48 -11.25 -19.47
C PRO A 301 -1.67 -12.55 -19.54
N GLU A 302 -0.99 -12.91 -18.45
CA GLU A 302 -0.18 -14.12 -18.39
C GLU A 302 -0.99 -15.37 -18.04
N SER A 303 -2.22 -15.20 -17.55
CA SER A 303 -3.09 -16.32 -17.18
C SER A 303 -3.53 -17.15 -18.39
N ASP A 304 -3.54 -18.48 -18.21
CA ASP A 304 -3.98 -19.42 -19.24
C ASP A 304 -5.42 -19.18 -19.68
N ASP A 305 -6.30 -18.81 -18.74
CA ASP A 305 -7.71 -18.50 -19.01
C ASP A 305 -7.85 -17.27 -19.91
N TYR A 306 -7.08 -16.21 -19.65
CA TYR A 306 -7.06 -15.01 -20.49
C TYR A 306 -6.53 -15.31 -21.89
N LYS A 307 -5.36 -15.96 -21.98
CA LYS A 307 -4.73 -16.35 -23.26
C LYS A 307 -5.68 -17.20 -24.09
N ARG A 308 -6.26 -18.24 -23.49
CA ARG A 308 -7.23 -19.13 -24.14
C ARG A 308 -8.46 -18.35 -24.63
N TYR A 309 -9.03 -17.47 -23.80
CA TYR A 309 -10.18 -16.66 -24.19
C TYR A 309 -9.85 -15.74 -25.38
N LYS A 310 -8.71 -15.03 -25.33
CA LYS A 310 -8.28 -14.11 -26.39
C LYS A 310 -7.97 -14.83 -27.70
N GLU A 311 -7.38 -16.02 -27.65
CA GLU A 311 -7.01 -16.78 -28.84
C GLU A 311 -8.16 -17.52 -29.50
N THR A 312 -9.19 -17.90 -28.73
CA THR A 312 -10.32 -18.70 -29.23
C THR A 312 -11.58 -17.86 -29.34
N THR A 313 -12.28 -17.67 -28.22
CA THR A 313 -13.58 -17.01 -28.13
C THR A 313 -13.55 -15.60 -28.70
N TYR A 314 -12.59 -14.77 -28.29
CA TYR A 314 -12.53 -13.36 -28.71
C TYR A 314 -12.23 -13.17 -30.20
N LYS A 315 -11.30 -13.97 -30.76
CA LYS A 315 -11.02 -13.93 -32.21
C LYS A 315 -12.25 -14.34 -33.03
N GLN A 316 -12.96 -15.38 -32.60
CA GLN A 316 -14.19 -15.82 -33.26
C GLN A 316 -15.28 -14.74 -33.19
N LEU A 317 -15.43 -14.10 -32.03
CA LEU A 317 -16.36 -12.99 -31.83
C LEU A 317 -16.08 -11.84 -32.82
N LEU A 318 -14.84 -11.37 -32.89
CA LEU A 318 -14.46 -10.29 -33.81
C LEU A 318 -14.76 -10.64 -35.28
N GLY A 319 -14.57 -11.90 -35.66
CA GLY A 319 -14.95 -12.40 -36.98
C GLY A 319 -16.45 -12.33 -37.22
N ASN A 320 -17.25 -12.82 -36.26
CA ASN A 320 -18.71 -12.81 -36.34
C ASN A 320 -19.26 -11.39 -36.39
N PHE A 321 -18.79 -10.47 -35.54
CA PHE A 321 -19.20 -9.07 -35.52
C PHE A 321 -18.90 -8.35 -36.83
N LYS A 322 -17.72 -8.56 -37.42
CA LYS A 322 -17.38 -7.99 -38.74
C LYS A 322 -18.34 -8.49 -39.82
N ARG A 323 -18.67 -9.78 -39.79
CA ARG A 323 -19.60 -10.39 -40.75
C ARG A 323 -21.00 -9.82 -40.59
N THR A 324 -21.57 -9.88 -39.39
CA THR A 324 -22.95 -9.43 -39.13
C THR A 324 -23.11 -7.94 -39.36
N ASN A 325 -22.14 -7.09 -38.97
CA ASN A 325 -22.19 -5.66 -39.24
C ASN A 325 -22.27 -5.35 -40.75
N SER A 326 -21.45 -6.03 -41.57
CA SER A 326 -21.49 -5.83 -43.03
C SER A 326 -22.83 -6.26 -43.64
N GLU A 327 -23.46 -7.32 -43.10
CA GLU A 327 -24.78 -7.77 -43.55
C GLU A 327 -25.89 -6.80 -43.12
N ILE A 328 -25.86 -6.30 -41.88
CA ILE A 328 -26.77 -5.27 -41.37
C ILE A 328 -26.70 -4.03 -42.27
N GLU A 329 -25.50 -3.51 -42.54
CA GLU A 329 -25.29 -2.32 -43.37
C GLU A 329 -25.89 -2.49 -44.79
N LYS A 330 -25.77 -3.69 -45.38
CA LYS A 330 -26.36 -4.00 -46.69
C LYS A 330 -27.89 -3.98 -46.64
N VAL A 331 -28.49 -4.55 -45.60
CA VAL A 331 -29.95 -4.60 -45.44
C VAL A 331 -30.50 -3.21 -45.13
N GLU A 332 -29.86 -2.43 -44.27
CA GLU A 332 -30.24 -1.04 -43.98
C GLU A 332 -30.24 -0.16 -45.23
N ASN A 333 -29.23 -0.31 -46.08
CA ASN A 333 -29.18 0.38 -47.37
C ASN A 333 -30.33 -0.03 -48.31
N GLN A 334 -30.78 -1.28 -48.28
CA GLN A 334 -31.95 -1.73 -49.05
C GLN A 334 -33.25 -1.14 -48.47
N ILE A 335 -33.40 -1.18 -47.15
CA ILE A 335 -34.55 -0.63 -46.42
C ILE A 335 -34.70 0.87 -46.71
N LYS A 336 -33.59 1.62 -46.66
CA LYS A 336 -33.58 3.05 -46.99
C LYS A 336 -34.07 3.32 -48.41
N LYS A 337 -33.57 2.58 -49.41
CA LYS A 337 -34.01 2.70 -50.81
C LYS A 337 -35.50 2.41 -50.99
N VAL A 338 -36.01 1.34 -50.37
CA VAL A 338 -37.43 0.97 -50.46
C VAL A 338 -38.31 1.98 -49.71
N GLY A 339 -37.87 2.44 -48.53
CA GLY A 339 -38.57 3.46 -47.75
C GLY A 339 -38.68 4.80 -48.48
N ASP A 340 -37.60 5.24 -49.13
CA ASP A 340 -37.59 6.47 -49.94
C ASP A 340 -38.50 6.36 -51.17
N ALA A 341 -38.55 5.19 -51.81
CA ALA A 341 -39.48 4.93 -52.90
C ALA A 341 -40.94 4.94 -52.43
N TYR A 342 -41.23 4.27 -51.30
CA TYR A 342 -42.58 4.27 -50.71
C TYR A 342 -43.06 5.66 -50.32
N LYS A 343 -42.20 6.50 -49.71
CA LYS A 343 -42.56 7.89 -49.36
C LYS A 343 -43.01 8.70 -50.57
N LYS A 344 -42.43 8.43 -51.75
CA LYS A 344 -42.76 9.12 -53.01
C LYS A 344 -44.04 8.59 -53.66
N THR A 345 -44.23 7.28 -53.72
CA THR A 345 -45.33 6.66 -54.49
C THR A 345 -46.55 6.31 -53.66
N ARG A 346 -46.39 6.13 -52.34
CA ARG A 346 -47.40 5.59 -51.42
C ARG A 346 -47.94 4.20 -51.82
N ASP A 347 -47.15 3.43 -52.58
CA ASP A 347 -47.50 2.08 -53.04
C ASP A 347 -47.57 1.06 -51.88
N PRO A 348 -48.73 0.42 -51.62
CA PRO A 348 -48.87 -0.62 -50.60
C PRO A 348 -47.92 -1.82 -50.76
N LEU A 349 -47.51 -2.17 -51.99
CA LEU A 349 -46.56 -3.26 -52.22
C LEU A 349 -45.15 -2.91 -51.75
N LEU A 350 -44.75 -1.64 -51.85
CA LEU A 350 -43.48 -1.15 -51.29
C LEU A 350 -43.52 -1.08 -49.77
N ALA A 351 -44.67 -0.74 -49.18
CA ALA A 351 -44.85 -0.82 -47.72
C ALA A 351 -44.70 -2.26 -47.21
N LYS A 352 -45.27 -3.24 -47.91
CA LYS A 352 -45.08 -4.67 -47.62
C LYS A 352 -43.61 -5.06 -47.74
N LYS A 353 -42.95 -4.73 -48.87
CA LYS A 353 -41.53 -5.03 -49.08
C LYS A 353 -40.61 -4.39 -48.04
N TYR A 354 -40.91 -3.17 -47.60
CA TYR A 354 -40.19 -2.50 -46.52
C TYR A 354 -40.31 -3.31 -45.22
N ASN A 355 -41.52 -3.72 -44.86
CA ASN A 355 -41.76 -4.54 -43.68
C ASN A 355 -41.06 -5.90 -43.78
N ASP A 356 -41.12 -6.59 -44.92
CA ASP A 356 -40.45 -7.87 -45.14
C ASP A 356 -38.92 -7.73 -45.00
N LEU A 357 -38.31 -6.69 -45.58
CA LEU A 357 -36.87 -6.43 -45.41
C LEU A 357 -36.50 -6.17 -43.95
N TYR A 358 -37.32 -5.40 -43.24
CA TYR A 358 -37.07 -5.09 -41.84
C TYR A 358 -37.23 -6.33 -40.95
N GLN A 359 -38.33 -7.07 -41.10
CA GLN A 359 -38.69 -8.21 -40.26
C GLN A 359 -37.91 -9.48 -40.59
N ASP A 360 -37.74 -9.81 -41.86
CA ASP A 360 -37.19 -11.10 -42.27
C ASP A 360 -35.68 -11.02 -42.52
N ARG A 361 -35.12 -9.82 -42.65
CA ARG A 361 -33.68 -9.63 -42.89
C ARG A 361 -32.98 -8.80 -41.84
N LEU A 362 -33.50 -7.65 -41.42
CA LEU A 362 -32.76 -6.78 -40.51
C LEU A 362 -32.81 -7.30 -39.06
N ILE A 363 -34.01 -7.56 -38.54
CA ILE A 363 -34.19 -8.04 -37.16
C ILE A 363 -33.41 -9.34 -36.90
N PRO A 364 -33.46 -10.38 -37.75
CA PRO A 364 -32.71 -11.62 -37.50
C PRO A 364 -31.20 -11.41 -37.42
N ARG A 365 -30.64 -10.41 -38.13
CA ARG A 365 -29.21 -10.09 -38.07
C ARG A 365 -28.83 -9.34 -36.80
N TYR A 366 -29.70 -8.44 -36.34
CA TYR A 366 -29.54 -7.85 -35.02
C TYR A 366 -29.66 -8.92 -33.92
N ASN A 367 -30.60 -9.86 -34.02
CA ASN A 367 -30.71 -10.98 -33.09
C ASN A 367 -29.45 -11.85 -33.10
N GLU A 368 -28.97 -12.24 -34.29
CA GLU A 368 -27.73 -13.02 -34.44
C GLU A 368 -26.54 -12.29 -33.80
N GLN A 369 -26.45 -10.97 -33.94
CA GLN A 369 -25.43 -10.16 -33.27
C GLN A 369 -25.59 -10.17 -31.75
N THR A 370 -26.80 -9.99 -31.24
CA THR A 370 -27.11 -10.06 -29.80
C THR A 370 -26.76 -11.43 -29.22
N GLU A 371 -27.15 -12.52 -29.87
CA GLU A 371 -26.87 -13.89 -29.44
C GLU A 371 -25.35 -14.17 -29.40
N ASN A 372 -24.61 -13.71 -30.41
CA ASN A 372 -23.15 -13.82 -30.43
C ASN A 372 -22.50 -13.05 -29.27
N MET A 373 -23.01 -11.86 -28.95
CA MET A 373 -22.54 -11.05 -27.82
C MET A 373 -22.80 -11.75 -26.48
N ILE A 374 -24.00 -12.30 -26.28
CA ILE A 374 -24.37 -13.00 -25.05
C ILE A 374 -23.53 -14.26 -24.85
N LYS A 375 -23.31 -15.02 -25.93
CA LYS A 375 -22.44 -16.19 -25.90
C LYS A 375 -21.02 -15.81 -25.47
N ASP A 376 -20.51 -14.66 -25.92
CA ASP A 376 -19.20 -14.17 -25.52
C ASP A 376 -19.17 -13.77 -24.05
N ILE A 377 -20.12 -12.95 -23.59
CA ILE A 377 -20.27 -12.57 -22.18
C ILE A 377 -20.27 -13.82 -21.30
N GLY A 378 -21.06 -14.84 -21.64
CA GLY A 378 -21.15 -16.08 -20.88
C GLY A 378 -19.82 -16.83 -20.76
N ASN A 379 -18.94 -16.70 -21.76
CA ASN A 379 -17.64 -17.37 -21.82
C ASN A 379 -16.46 -16.49 -21.33
N MET A 380 -16.69 -15.23 -20.97
CA MET A 380 -15.64 -14.36 -20.42
C MET A 380 -15.17 -14.89 -19.06
N PRO A 381 -13.87 -15.20 -18.89
CA PRO A 381 -13.34 -15.58 -17.59
C PRO A 381 -13.40 -14.40 -16.62
N ALA A 382 -13.38 -14.69 -15.32
CA ALA A 382 -13.42 -13.65 -14.30
C ALA A 382 -12.07 -12.90 -14.24
N PRO A 383 -12.04 -11.58 -14.43
CA PRO A 383 -10.84 -10.79 -14.22
C PRO A 383 -10.53 -10.67 -12.72
N GLN A 384 -9.37 -10.11 -12.39
CA GLN A 384 -8.97 -9.82 -11.01
C GLN A 384 -9.57 -8.51 -10.51
N LEU A 385 -10.90 -8.34 -10.53
CA LEU A 385 -11.55 -7.11 -10.03
C LEU A 385 -11.07 -6.75 -8.62
N TRP A 386 -10.96 -7.75 -7.77
CA TRP A 386 -10.33 -7.70 -6.47
C TRP A 386 -8.92 -8.27 -6.53
N LYS A 387 -7.99 -7.58 -5.88
CA LYS A 387 -6.58 -7.97 -5.75
C LYS A 387 -6.19 -7.99 -4.27
N PRO A 388 -5.27 -8.87 -3.82
CA PRO A 388 -4.73 -8.79 -2.47
C PRO A 388 -4.17 -7.39 -2.24
N ALA A 389 -4.52 -6.78 -1.10
CA ALA A 389 -4.14 -5.41 -0.81
C ALA A 389 -2.62 -5.23 -0.69
N ASP A 390 -1.89 -6.27 -0.27
CA ASP A 390 -0.42 -6.29 -0.26
C ASP A 390 0.17 -6.23 -1.68
N ASP A 391 -0.38 -6.99 -2.62
CA ASP A 391 0.04 -6.96 -4.04
C ASP A 391 -0.39 -5.66 -4.74
N PHE A 392 -1.55 -5.12 -4.38
CA PHE A 392 -2.02 -3.83 -4.86
C PHE A 392 -1.13 -2.70 -4.34
N ALA A 393 -0.79 -2.74 -3.05
CA ALA A 393 0.11 -1.77 -2.43
C ALA A 393 1.52 -1.84 -3.00
N ALA A 394 2.04 -3.04 -3.32
CA ALA A 394 3.35 -3.18 -3.96
C ALA A 394 3.37 -2.51 -5.34
N ASP A 395 2.32 -2.71 -6.14
CA ASP A 395 2.19 -2.13 -7.48
C ASP A 395 2.11 -0.60 -7.42
N LYS A 396 1.17 -0.06 -6.64
CA LYS A 396 0.97 1.40 -6.52
C LYS A 396 2.06 2.11 -5.73
N GLY A 397 2.55 1.48 -4.66
CA GLY A 397 3.68 1.97 -3.88
C GLY A 397 4.96 2.05 -4.70
N SER A 398 5.25 1.03 -5.53
CA SER A 398 6.44 1.04 -6.37
C SER A 398 6.41 2.13 -7.44
N GLU A 399 5.23 2.44 -7.99
CA GLU A 399 5.02 3.58 -8.88
C GLU A 399 5.31 4.91 -8.16
N THR A 400 4.72 5.12 -6.99
CA THR A 400 4.92 6.33 -6.17
C THR A 400 6.39 6.56 -5.84
N ILE A 401 7.08 5.53 -5.34
CA ILE A 401 8.50 5.64 -4.94
C ILE A 401 9.41 5.85 -6.15
N ALA A 402 9.17 5.14 -7.25
CA ALA A 402 9.94 5.34 -8.47
C ALA A 402 9.78 6.76 -9.03
N ASN A 403 8.56 7.32 -9.00
CA ASN A 403 8.28 8.68 -9.44
C ASN A 403 8.98 9.71 -8.54
N ALA A 404 8.81 9.63 -7.23
CA ALA A 404 9.43 10.56 -6.28
C ALA A 404 10.97 10.50 -6.35
N ALA A 405 11.54 9.30 -6.46
CA ALA A 405 12.97 9.09 -6.67
C ALA A 405 13.45 9.72 -7.99
N PHE A 406 12.70 9.55 -9.07
CA PHE A 406 13.03 10.10 -10.38
C PHE A 406 12.95 11.63 -10.41
N THR A 407 11.89 12.22 -9.85
CA THR A 407 11.76 13.67 -9.69
C THR A 407 12.95 14.24 -8.92
N SER A 408 13.31 13.61 -7.81
CA SER A 408 14.42 14.05 -6.95
C SER A 408 15.79 13.86 -7.62
N TYR A 409 15.98 12.77 -8.37
CA TYR A 409 17.20 12.54 -9.16
C TYR A 409 17.37 13.59 -10.28
N LYS A 410 16.27 14.05 -10.89
CA LYS A 410 16.34 15.16 -11.85
C LYS A 410 16.84 16.46 -11.22
N LYS A 411 16.54 16.70 -9.94
CA LYS A 411 16.98 17.89 -9.20
C LYS A 411 18.42 17.76 -8.70
N TYR A 412 18.78 16.62 -8.11
CA TYR A 412 20.01 16.48 -7.32
C TYR A 412 21.01 15.45 -7.86
N GLY A 413 20.64 14.65 -8.86
CA GLY A 413 21.48 13.60 -9.43
C GLY A 413 21.97 12.61 -8.36
N ASP A 414 23.27 12.32 -8.36
CA ASP A 414 23.84 11.34 -7.41
C ASP A 414 23.85 11.81 -5.95
N LYS A 415 23.42 13.05 -5.68
CA LYS A 415 23.24 13.65 -4.35
C LYS A 415 21.78 13.55 -3.84
N THR A 416 20.91 12.85 -4.56
CA THR A 416 19.58 12.51 -4.03
C THR A 416 19.74 11.67 -2.76
N PRO A 417 19.03 12.01 -1.66
CA PRO A 417 18.99 11.20 -0.45
C PRO A 417 18.55 9.75 -0.69
N ILE A 418 18.92 8.85 0.22
CA ILE A 418 18.53 7.44 0.15
C ILE A 418 17.08 7.34 0.64
N ILE A 419 16.19 6.79 -0.18
CA ILE A 419 14.79 6.51 0.15
C ILE A 419 14.72 5.10 0.72
N SER A 420 14.27 5.00 1.97
CA SER A 420 14.31 3.77 2.75
C SER A 420 12.91 3.43 3.24
N LEU A 421 12.34 2.33 2.73
CA LEU A 421 10.99 1.90 3.10
C LEU A 421 11.03 1.04 4.35
N GLU A 422 10.17 1.36 5.31
CA GLU A 422 10.13 0.71 6.62
C GLU A 422 8.96 -0.24 6.76
N ASN A 423 9.23 -1.43 7.30
CA ASN A 423 8.18 -2.31 7.79
C ASN A 423 7.58 -1.70 9.07
N VAL A 424 6.26 -1.47 9.09
CA VAL A 424 5.55 -1.06 10.31
C VAL A 424 5.02 -2.32 10.98
N TYR A 425 3.71 -2.52 11.13
CA TYR A 425 3.22 -3.73 11.79
C TYR A 425 2.98 -4.88 10.82
N PRO A 426 3.20 -6.15 11.22
CA PRO A 426 3.03 -7.31 10.33
C PRO A 426 1.65 -7.47 9.68
N GLU A 427 0.62 -6.82 10.22
CA GLU A 427 -0.75 -6.77 9.71
C GLU A 427 -0.95 -5.76 8.58
N MET A 428 -0.04 -4.80 8.43
CA MET A 428 -0.11 -3.77 7.41
C MET A 428 0.47 -4.27 6.09
N PRO A 429 0.04 -3.72 4.94
CA PRO A 429 0.68 -3.97 3.66
C PRO A 429 2.17 -3.70 3.72
N LEU A 430 2.93 -4.51 3.00
CA LEU A 430 4.37 -4.30 2.77
C LEU A 430 5.24 -4.37 4.03
N SER A 431 4.71 -4.87 5.15
CA SER A 431 5.44 -4.95 6.42
C SER A 431 6.13 -6.30 6.68
N ARG A 432 5.99 -7.28 5.78
CA ARG A 432 6.71 -8.56 5.86
C ARG A 432 7.92 -8.52 4.94
N ALA A 433 8.96 -9.29 5.25
CA ALA A 433 10.22 -9.19 4.51
C ALA A 433 10.08 -9.47 3.01
N GLU A 434 9.22 -10.43 2.63
CA GLU A 434 8.98 -10.77 1.22
C GLU A 434 8.27 -9.64 0.47
N SER A 435 7.24 -9.03 1.07
CA SER A 435 6.46 -7.97 0.44
C SER A 435 7.20 -6.63 0.40
N LEU A 436 7.91 -6.27 1.48
CA LEU A 436 8.78 -5.09 1.51
C LEU A 436 9.88 -5.18 0.47
N ARG A 437 10.55 -6.35 0.35
CA ARG A 437 11.58 -6.55 -0.67
C ARG A 437 11.01 -6.38 -2.08
N LYS A 438 9.84 -6.98 -2.34
CA LYS A 438 9.17 -6.90 -3.63
C LYS A 438 8.89 -5.46 -4.04
N VAL A 439 8.29 -4.63 -3.17
CA VAL A 439 8.01 -3.22 -3.51
C VAL A 439 9.29 -2.43 -3.77
N ILE A 440 10.39 -2.73 -3.04
CA ILE A 440 11.69 -2.08 -3.27
C ILE A 440 12.28 -2.48 -4.63
N GLU A 441 12.27 -3.77 -4.96
CA GLU A 441 12.78 -4.28 -6.24
C GLU A 441 11.95 -3.73 -7.42
N ASP A 442 10.62 -3.72 -7.29
CA ASP A 442 9.73 -3.13 -8.30
C ASP A 442 9.96 -1.62 -8.45
N SER A 443 10.18 -0.90 -7.34
CA SER A 443 10.50 0.54 -7.37
C SER A 443 11.81 0.80 -8.10
N ARG A 444 12.84 -0.01 -7.80
CA ARG A 444 14.15 0.07 -8.46
C ARG A 444 14.04 -0.18 -9.96
N ASN A 445 13.28 -1.19 -10.36
CA ASN A 445 13.07 -1.53 -11.77
C ASN A 445 12.39 -0.39 -12.52
N ARG A 446 11.25 0.12 -12.00
CA ARG A 446 10.52 1.25 -12.60
C ARG A 446 11.37 2.51 -12.70
N PHE A 447 12.10 2.85 -11.64
CA PHE A 447 13.02 3.98 -11.63
C PHE A 447 14.15 3.80 -12.65
N ALA A 448 14.80 2.64 -12.70
CA ALA A 448 15.91 2.38 -13.62
C ALA A 448 15.45 2.40 -15.09
N GLU A 449 14.29 1.84 -15.41
CA GLU A 449 13.71 1.90 -16.74
C GLU A 449 13.44 3.35 -17.18
N ARG A 450 12.81 4.13 -16.30
CA ARG A 450 12.50 5.53 -16.57
C ARG A 450 13.76 6.36 -16.72
N LEU A 451 14.74 6.16 -15.84
CA LEU A 451 16.03 6.82 -15.89
C LEU A 451 16.79 6.50 -17.18
N SER A 452 16.79 5.23 -17.60
CA SER A 452 17.44 4.82 -18.84
C SER A 452 16.79 5.48 -20.07
N LYS A 453 15.46 5.49 -20.14
CA LYS A 453 14.68 6.08 -21.24
C LYS A 453 14.82 7.59 -21.31
N GLU A 454 14.70 8.30 -20.20
CA GLU A 454 14.63 9.78 -20.18
C GLU A 454 15.99 10.47 -20.07
N LYS A 455 17.02 9.83 -19.49
CA LYS A 455 18.36 10.43 -19.32
C LYS A 455 19.44 9.78 -20.19
N ASN A 456 19.07 8.83 -21.04
CA ASN A 456 19.99 8.08 -21.90
C ASN A 456 21.16 7.42 -21.13
N ILE A 457 20.86 6.97 -19.90
CA ILE A 457 21.81 6.24 -19.06
C ILE A 457 21.70 4.75 -19.39
N SER A 458 22.82 4.04 -19.43
CA SER A 458 22.81 2.59 -19.69
C SER A 458 21.99 1.86 -18.62
N LYS A 459 21.26 0.81 -19.01
CA LYS A 459 20.41 0.01 -18.08
C LYS A 459 21.19 -0.41 -16.83
N ARG A 460 22.41 -0.93 -17.00
CA ARG A 460 23.29 -1.34 -15.90
C ARG A 460 23.67 -0.20 -14.96
N GLN A 461 23.91 1.00 -15.49
CA GLN A 461 24.19 2.16 -14.66
C GLN A 461 22.93 2.64 -13.94
N ALA A 462 21.78 2.64 -14.60
CA ALA A 462 20.51 3.00 -13.99
C ALA A 462 20.13 2.05 -12.84
N GLU A 463 20.34 0.74 -13.00
CA GLU A 463 20.17 -0.27 -11.95
C GLU A 463 21.07 -0.01 -10.74
N LYS A 464 22.34 0.35 -10.96
CA LYS A 464 23.26 0.71 -9.86
C LYS A 464 22.82 1.97 -9.11
N VAL A 465 22.31 2.98 -9.83
CA VAL A 465 21.75 4.18 -9.21
C VAL A 465 20.52 3.82 -8.38
N ALA A 466 19.62 2.98 -8.93
CA ALA A 466 18.43 2.50 -8.22
C ALA A 466 18.78 1.75 -6.92
N GLU A 467 19.78 0.85 -6.98
CA GLU A 467 20.25 0.07 -5.83
C GLU A 467 20.91 0.95 -4.75
N LYS A 468 21.55 2.06 -5.15
CA LYS A 468 22.10 3.05 -4.22
C LYS A 468 20.98 3.83 -3.52
N LEU A 469 19.98 4.27 -4.28
CA LEU A 469 18.98 5.24 -3.81
C LEU A 469 17.79 4.63 -3.09
N ILE A 470 17.34 3.43 -3.44
CA ILE A 470 16.10 2.86 -2.91
C ILE A 470 16.42 1.61 -2.10
N GLY A 471 15.97 1.53 -0.84
CA GLY A 471 16.24 0.39 0.04
C GLY A 471 15.21 0.24 1.15
N ALA A 472 15.56 -0.55 2.16
CA ALA A 472 14.74 -0.79 3.34
C ALA A 472 15.36 -0.16 4.60
N THR A 473 14.48 0.41 5.44
CA THR A 473 14.72 0.56 6.86
C THR A 473 14.15 -0.68 7.52
N TRP A 474 15.00 -1.54 8.07
CA TRP A 474 14.52 -2.74 8.74
C TRP A 474 14.31 -2.45 10.21
N ASP A 475 13.05 -2.36 10.64
CA ASP A 475 12.69 -2.21 12.04
C ASP A 475 12.54 -3.58 12.71
N MET A 476 13.36 -3.81 13.72
CA MET A 476 13.42 -5.08 14.46
C MET A 476 12.30 -5.25 15.49
N GLY A 477 11.81 -4.16 16.08
CA GLY A 477 10.74 -4.19 17.08
C GLY A 477 9.39 -4.50 16.43
N HIS A 478 9.11 -3.84 15.32
CA HIS A 478 7.99 -4.06 14.43
C HIS A 478 7.86 -5.52 13.99
N ILE A 479 8.92 -6.11 13.43
CA ILE A 479 8.85 -7.52 12.98
C ILE A 479 8.73 -8.51 14.15
N ASN A 480 9.24 -8.17 15.34
CA ASN A 480 9.10 -8.99 16.55
C ASN A 480 7.64 -9.16 16.99
N MET A 481 6.74 -8.27 16.55
CA MET A 481 5.30 -8.41 16.79
C MET A 481 4.66 -9.63 16.13
N LEU A 482 5.38 -10.37 15.27
CA LEU A 482 4.95 -11.68 14.80
C LEU A 482 4.78 -12.70 15.93
N ARG A 483 5.45 -12.52 17.08
CA ARG A 483 5.36 -13.44 18.22
C ARG A 483 3.95 -13.62 18.75
N LYS A 484 3.10 -12.58 18.73
CA LYS A 484 1.68 -12.71 19.13
C LYS A 484 0.88 -13.68 18.24
N TYR A 485 1.42 -14.04 17.08
CA TYR A 485 0.85 -15.04 16.16
C TYR A 485 1.54 -16.41 16.27
N GLY A 486 2.39 -16.61 17.28
CA GLY A 486 3.10 -17.87 17.55
C GLY A 486 4.44 -18.03 16.81
N TYR A 487 4.97 -16.95 16.22
CA TYR A 487 6.28 -17.00 15.55
C TYR A 487 7.42 -16.96 16.57
N SER A 488 8.50 -17.68 16.27
CA SER A 488 9.69 -17.78 17.11
C SER A 488 10.80 -16.82 16.68
N ASP A 489 11.86 -16.69 17.49
CA ASP A 489 13.09 -15.98 17.12
C ASP A 489 13.69 -16.45 15.81
N LYS A 490 13.66 -17.76 15.57
CA LYS A 490 14.14 -18.34 14.31
C LYS A 490 13.36 -17.82 13.12
N ASP A 491 12.03 -17.67 13.26
CA ASP A 491 11.21 -17.14 12.19
C ASP A 491 11.49 -15.65 11.92
N ILE A 492 11.73 -14.86 12.97
CA ILE A 492 12.11 -13.44 12.84
C ILE A 492 13.47 -13.30 12.13
N LEU A 493 14.42 -14.16 12.48
CA LEU A 493 15.70 -14.22 11.77
C LEU A 493 15.54 -14.64 10.31
N GLU A 494 14.64 -15.57 9.99
CA GLU A 494 14.33 -15.91 8.60
C GLU A 494 13.73 -14.73 7.82
N GLU A 495 12.89 -13.89 8.42
CA GLU A 495 12.42 -12.66 7.79
C GLU A 495 13.59 -11.71 7.50
N THR A 496 14.47 -11.51 8.49
CA THR A 496 15.69 -10.69 8.34
C THR A 496 16.57 -11.18 7.18
N LYS A 497 16.75 -12.51 7.06
CA LYS A 497 17.53 -13.11 5.96
C LYS A 497 16.98 -12.74 4.60
N LYS A 498 15.66 -12.74 4.43
CA LYS A 498 14.98 -12.47 3.15
C LYS A 498 15.18 -11.03 2.68
N ILE A 499 15.21 -10.05 3.60
CA ILE A 499 15.30 -8.62 3.28
C ILE A 499 16.74 -8.08 3.28
N SER A 500 17.67 -8.75 3.98
CA SER A 500 19.06 -8.30 4.23
C SER A 500 19.79 -7.59 3.08
N LYS A 501 19.66 -8.05 1.84
CA LYS A 501 20.36 -7.46 0.66
C LYS A 501 19.87 -6.07 0.27
N VAL A 502 18.66 -5.68 0.67
CA VAL A 502 18.09 -4.36 0.33
C VAL A 502 18.09 -3.40 1.52
N VAL A 503 18.53 -3.84 2.70
CA VAL A 503 18.62 -3.02 3.92
C VAL A 503 19.70 -1.95 3.74
N LYS A 504 19.31 -0.69 3.96
CA LYS A 504 20.20 0.49 3.93
C LYS A 504 20.25 1.19 5.28
N HIS A 505 19.23 0.99 6.10
CA HIS A 505 19.08 1.61 7.41
C HIS A 505 18.39 0.63 8.36
N VAL A 506 18.58 0.82 9.66
CA VAL A 506 18.05 -0.08 10.69
C VAL A 506 17.46 0.75 11.80
N HIS A 507 16.21 0.44 12.13
CA HIS A 507 15.58 0.86 13.37
C HIS A 507 15.56 -0.31 14.33
N THR A 508 15.80 -0.01 15.59
CA THR A 508 15.79 -1.03 16.62
C THR A 508 15.19 -0.46 17.88
N THR A 509 14.30 -1.26 18.44
CA THR A 509 13.75 -1.08 19.75
C THR A 509 13.53 -2.45 20.34
N ASP A 510 13.34 -2.52 21.66
CA ASP A 510 12.85 -3.71 22.32
C ASP A 510 11.34 -3.66 22.56
N ASN A 511 10.75 -4.84 22.60
CA ASN A 511 9.38 -5.08 23.03
C ASN A 511 9.21 -6.58 23.36
N PHE A 512 8.01 -6.96 23.80
CA PHE A 512 7.71 -8.36 24.16
C PHE A 512 7.05 -9.16 23.02
N GLY A 513 6.84 -8.53 21.86
CA GLY A 513 6.22 -9.13 20.68
C GLY A 513 4.68 -9.07 20.62
N TYR A 514 4.04 -8.36 21.55
CA TYR A 514 2.57 -8.19 21.60
C TYR A 514 2.10 -6.78 21.24
N GLN A 515 2.89 -5.78 21.63
CA GLN A 515 2.67 -4.36 21.34
C GLN A 515 4.02 -3.71 21.09
N ASP A 516 4.02 -2.64 20.32
CA ASP A 516 5.22 -1.88 20.10
C ASP A 516 5.49 -0.92 21.26
N SER A 517 6.29 -1.39 22.22
CA SER A 517 6.52 -0.69 23.49
C SER A 517 7.64 0.34 23.43
N HIS A 518 8.40 0.37 22.32
CA HIS A 518 9.55 1.25 22.13
C HIS A 518 10.53 1.26 23.33
N LEU A 519 10.83 0.08 23.92
CA LEU A 519 11.75 -0.04 25.05
C LEU A 519 13.22 0.00 24.59
N PRO A 520 14.16 0.46 25.42
CA PRO A 520 15.59 0.26 25.16
C PRO A 520 15.92 -1.23 24.94
N PRO A 521 16.70 -1.60 23.91
CA PRO A 521 17.27 -2.93 23.75
C PRO A 521 17.84 -3.49 25.05
N GLY A 522 17.54 -4.75 25.35
CA GLY A 522 17.90 -5.43 26.60
C GLY A 522 16.80 -5.43 27.66
N MET A 523 15.66 -4.75 27.42
CA MET A 523 14.51 -4.71 28.33
C MET A 523 13.32 -5.54 27.87
N GLY A 524 13.41 -6.17 26.69
CA GLY A 524 12.38 -7.03 26.11
C GLY A 524 12.95 -8.35 25.58
N ASN A 525 12.42 -8.84 24.46
CA ASN A 525 12.81 -10.12 23.87
C ASN A 525 13.10 -10.06 22.36
N VAL A 526 13.36 -8.87 21.81
CA VAL A 526 13.78 -8.74 20.40
C VAL A 526 15.19 -9.30 20.25
N PRO A 527 15.47 -10.21 19.28
CA PRO A 527 16.80 -10.79 19.07
C PRO A 527 17.73 -9.83 18.31
N VAL A 528 17.95 -8.63 18.86
CA VAL A 528 18.66 -7.51 18.20
C VAL A 528 20.09 -7.91 17.80
N LYS A 529 20.83 -8.58 18.69
CA LYS A 529 22.22 -8.99 18.44
C LYS A 529 22.33 -9.99 17.29
N GLU A 530 21.43 -10.98 17.23
CA GLU A 530 21.38 -11.99 16.17
C GLU A 530 20.97 -11.39 14.84
N ILE A 531 19.97 -10.50 14.83
CA ILE A 531 19.54 -9.79 13.61
C ILE A 531 20.71 -8.96 13.08
N MET A 532 21.38 -8.19 13.93
CA MET A 532 22.52 -7.36 13.53
C MET A 532 23.68 -8.21 12.98
N LYS A 533 24.06 -9.30 13.64
CA LYS A 533 25.05 -10.27 13.13
C LYS A 533 24.69 -10.77 11.73
N GLU A 534 23.42 -11.09 11.52
CA GLU A 534 22.93 -11.65 10.27
C GLU A 534 22.93 -10.62 9.12
N LEU A 535 22.65 -9.36 9.44
CA LEU A 535 22.76 -8.21 8.54
C LEU A 535 24.21 -7.88 8.21
N GLU A 536 25.12 -7.85 9.20
CA GLU A 536 26.55 -7.56 8.99
C GLU A 536 27.22 -8.65 8.14
N LYS A 537 26.92 -9.93 8.39
CA LYS A 537 27.32 -11.04 7.52
C LYS A 537 26.81 -10.85 6.08
N ARG A 538 25.65 -10.20 5.95
CA ARG A 538 24.97 -9.72 4.72
C ARG A 538 25.66 -8.57 3.99
N GLY A 539 26.68 -7.95 4.57
CA GLY A 539 27.33 -6.75 4.04
C GLY A 539 26.72 -5.44 4.52
N TYR A 540 25.77 -5.48 5.46
CA TYR A 540 25.32 -4.27 6.14
C TYR A 540 26.46 -3.69 6.98
N SER A 541 26.75 -2.41 6.78
CA SER A 541 27.76 -1.67 7.56
C SER A 541 27.23 -0.34 8.08
N GLY A 542 25.91 -0.13 7.93
CA GLY A 542 25.24 1.08 8.35
C GLY A 542 25.08 1.19 9.87
N LYS A 543 24.23 2.13 10.26
CA LYS A 543 24.00 2.52 11.65
C LYS A 543 22.67 1.97 12.15
N ALA A 544 22.47 1.92 13.45
CA ALA A 544 21.21 1.50 14.05
C ALA A 544 20.63 2.68 14.86
N ILE A 545 19.42 3.10 14.51
CA ILE A 545 18.68 4.12 15.26
C ILE A 545 17.87 3.40 16.35
N MET A 546 18.11 3.79 17.59
CA MET A 546 17.53 3.16 18.77
C MET A 546 16.26 3.91 19.17
N GLU A 547 15.11 3.38 18.79
CA GLU A 547 13.83 4.06 18.91
C GLU A 547 13.19 3.90 20.29
N ALA A 548 13.84 4.47 21.31
CA ALA A 548 13.34 4.50 22.68
C ALA A 548 12.78 5.88 23.07
N GLY A 549 12.14 6.59 22.13
CA GLY A 549 11.71 7.99 22.31
C GLY A 549 10.67 8.19 23.42
N GLY A 550 9.91 7.16 23.77
CA GLY A 550 8.97 7.18 24.91
C GLY A 550 9.67 7.07 26.27
N PHE A 551 10.88 6.51 26.32
CA PHE A 551 11.56 6.20 27.59
C PHE A 551 11.86 7.45 28.45
N PRO A 552 12.40 8.56 27.91
CA PRO A 552 12.58 9.79 28.68
C PRO A 552 11.28 10.36 29.26
N ARG A 553 10.14 10.12 28.59
CA ARG A 553 8.85 10.62 29.05
C ARG A 553 8.35 9.90 30.30
N PHE A 554 8.56 8.58 30.38
CA PHE A 554 8.05 7.77 31.49
C PHE A 554 9.05 7.64 32.64
N PHE A 555 10.35 7.69 32.34
CA PHE A 555 11.42 7.44 33.33
C PHE A 555 12.28 8.67 33.61
N GLU A 556 12.00 9.81 32.95
CA GLU A 556 12.70 11.10 33.16
C GLU A 556 14.23 11.01 33.00
N THR A 557 14.71 10.03 32.24
CA THR A 557 16.14 9.77 32.03
C THR A 557 16.44 9.35 30.59
N SER A 558 17.68 9.54 30.15
CA SER A 558 18.11 9.11 28.81
C SER A 558 18.15 7.58 28.72
N PRO A 559 17.63 6.98 27.63
CA PRO A 559 17.78 5.55 27.37
C PRO A 559 19.21 5.17 26.94
N GLN A 560 20.05 6.14 26.56
CA GLN A 560 21.34 5.91 25.92
C GLN A 560 22.30 5.03 26.75
N PRO A 561 22.45 5.21 28.08
CA PRO A 561 23.32 4.33 28.87
C PRO A 561 22.88 2.86 28.86
N TYR A 562 21.57 2.62 28.93
CA TYR A 562 20.99 1.27 28.90
C TYR A 562 21.23 0.58 27.55
N ILE A 563 21.08 1.34 26.47
CA ILE A 563 21.35 0.88 25.11
C ILE A 563 22.83 0.48 24.96
N LEU A 564 23.75 1.34 25.41
CA LEU A 564 25.18 1.10 25.29
C LEU A 564 25.61 -0.17 26.03
N GLU A 565 25.07 -0.37 27.24
CA GLU A 565 25.25 -1.57 28.05
C GLU A 565 24.72 -2.82 27.34
N ALA A 566 23.45 -2.82 26.94
CA ALA A 566 22.83 -3.98 26.31
C ALA A 566 23.52 -4.40 25.01
N MET A 567 23.99 -3.43 24.24
CA MET A 567 24.71 -3.66 22.99
C MET A 567 26.19 -4.05 23.17
N GLY A 568 26.65 -4.21 24.42
CA GLY A 568 28.05 -4.56 24.70
C GLY A 568 29.02 -3.53 24.13
N SER A 569 28.67 -2.25 24.20
CA SER A 569 29.48 -1.19 23.60
C SER A 569 30.78 -1.03 24.38
N PRO A 570 31.95 -0.94 23.74
CA PRO A 570 33.19 -0.61 24.43
C PRO A 570 33.18 0.87 24.87
N LEU A 571 33.78 1.18 26.03
CA LEU A 571 33.86 2.56 26.53
C LEU A 571 34.76 3.44 25.65
N TYR A 572 35.85 2.88 25.11
CA TYR A 572 36.78 3.55 24.20
C TYR A 572 37.35 2.57 23.17
N SER A 573 37.97 3.09 22.10
CA SER A 573 38.35 2.33 20.91
C SER A 573 39.71 1.61 20.98
N ILE A 574 40.22 1.30 22.17
CA ILE A 574 41.52 0.64 22.36
C ILE A 574 41.29 -0.87 22.54
N ASP A 575 42.23 -1.70 22.09
CA ASP A 575 42.20 -3.14 22.36
C ASP A 575 42.11 -3.41 23.87
N ALA A 576 41.17 -4.29 24.25
CA ALA A 576 40.81 -4.61 25.64
C ALA A 576 40.17 -3.46 26.45
N ALA A 577 39.51 -2.50 25.79
CA ALA A 577 38.69 -1.51 26.49
C ALA A 577 37.56 -2.18 27.30
N PRO A 578 37.27 -1.69 28.53
CA PRO A 578 36.14 -2.15 29.31
C PRO A 578 34.83 -1.77 28.63
N TYR A 579 33.80 -2.58 28.84
CA TYR A 579 32.47 -2.39 28.27
C TYR A 579 31.61 -1.50 29.16
N TRP A 580 30.60 -0.86 28.59
CA TRP A 580 29.62 -0.06 29.35
C TRP A 580 28.94 -0.86 30.47
N SER A 581 28.70 -2.17 30.25
CA SER A 581 28.15 -3.09 31.26
C SER A 581 29.06 -3.31 32.46
N GLU A 582 30.37 -3.14 32.32
CA GLU A 582 31.35 -3.39 33.40
C GLU A 582 31.55 -2.15 34.28
N ILE A 583 31.14 -0.97 33.81
CA ILE A 583 31.52 0.32 34.39
C ILE A 583 30.36 1.00 35.11
N ARG A 584 29.10 0.64 34.78
CA ARG A 584 27.90 1.31 35.30
C ARG A 584 27.82 1.36 36.83
N ASP A 585 28.21 0.28 37.50
CA ASP A 585 28.28 0.20 38.97
C ASP A 585 29.71 0.38 39.51
N THR A 586 30.67 0.63 38.61
CA THR A 586 32.03 0.98 38.99
C THR A 586 32.07 2.46 39.34
N PHE A 587 31.92 2.77 40.63
CA PHE A 587 32.26 4.09 41.15
C PHE A 587 33.73 4.36 40.84
N GLY A 588 33.98 5.23 39.85
CA GLY A 588 35.29 5.78 39.64
C GLY A 588 35.76 6.39 40.96
N ARG A 589 36.90 5.92 41.49
CA ARG A 589 37.64 6.67 42.51
C ARG A 589 38.20 7.91 41.84
N TYR A 590 37.35 8.89 41.56
CA TYR A 590 37.80 10.23 41.31
C TYR A 590 38.42 10.71 42.63
N TYR A 591 39.75 10.66 42.71
CA TYR A 591 40.51 11.40 43.71
C TYR A 591 40.37 12.88 43.37
N MET A 592 39.20 13.47 43.64
CA MET A 592 39.00 14.91 43.59
C MET A 592 38.19 15.37 44.81
N GLY A 593 38.89 16.08 45.70
CA GLY A 593 38.29 16.88 46.75
C GLY A 593 38.01 16.13 48.04
N TYR A 594 38.23 16.80 49.17
CA TYR A 594 38.06 16.31 50.54
C TYR A 594 36.59 16.01 50.95
N GLY A 595 35.71 15.64 50.02
CA GLY A 595 34.28 15.42 50.30
C GLY A 595 33.63 16.56 51.10
N GLU A 596 32.49 16.28 51.72
CA GLU A 596 31.81 17.21 52.64
C GLU A 596 32.45 17.28 54.04
N ILE A 597 33.77 17.01 54.15
CA ILE A 597 34.46 17.02 55.45
C ILE A 597 34.74 18.46 55.91
N LEU A 598 34.72 19.44 55.00
CA LEU A 598 34.99 20.84 55.31
C LEU A 598 33.69 21.68 55.32
N PRO A 599 33.51 22.57 56.30
CA PRO A 599 32.27 23.35 56.43
C PRO A 599 31.99 24.21 55.20
N LYS A 600 30.79 24.06 54.64
CA LYS A 600 30.27 24.77 53.46
C LYS A 600 30.46 26.30 53.53
N GLN A 601 30.37 26.85 54.73
CA GLN A 601 30.54 28.28 55.01
C GLN A 601 31.87 28.88 54.55
N HIS A 602 32.97 28.12 54.54
CA HIS A 602 34.28 28.66 54.15
C HIS A 602 34.46 28.74 52.62
N PHE A 603 33.74 27.92 51.86
CA PHE A 603 33.84 27.87 50.41
C PHE A 603 32.94 28.90 49.71
N ASP A 604 31.78 29.20 50.30
CA ASP A 604 30.88 30.25 49.83
C ASP A 604 31.45 31.67 50.04
N LEU A 605 32.32 31.86 51.05
CA LEU A 605 32.88 33.17 51.42
C LEU A 605 34.21 33.52 50.73
N TYR A 606 35.06 32.54 50.41
CA TYR A 606 36.42 32.79 49.91
C TYR A 606 36.73 32.16 48.54
N GLY A 607 35.72 31.64 47.84
CA GLY A 607 35.80 31.36 46.40
C GLY A 607 36.75 30.23 45.98
N ALA A 608 36.84 29.16 46.77
CA ALA A 608 37.67 28.00 46.47
C ALA A 608 36.87 26.68 46.37
N GLY A 609 35.64 26.71 45.85
CA GLY A 609 34.82 25.50 45.63
C GLY A 609 34.14 25.56 44.27
N PHE A 610 34.52 24.66 43.35
CA PHE A 610 33.93 24.44 42.01
C PHE A 610 33.73 25.65 41.08
N SER A 611 34.33 26.81 41.38
CA SER A 611 34.23 28.05 40.58
C SER A 611 34.98 28.02 39.25
N THR A 612 35.72 26.95 38.94
CA THR A 612 36.49 26.82 37.69
C THR A 612 35.94 25.77 36.73
N VAL A 613 34.81 25.14 37.04
CA VAL A 613 34.14 24.25 36.08
C VAL A 613 33.32 25.13 35.13
N PRO A 614 33.60 25.12 33.82
CA PRO A 614 32.76 25.83 32.85
C PRO A 614 31.31 25.38 32.98
N GLN A 615 30.38 26.30 32.75
CA GLN A 615 28.95 26.03 32.94
C GLN A 615 28.47 24.87 32.03
N GLU A 616 29.20 24.63 30.94
CA GLU A 616 29.01 23.53 29.98
C GLU A 616 29.37 22.15 30.54
N LEU A 617 30.02 22.06 31.71
CA LEU A 617 30.44 20.81 32.35
C LEU A 617 29.83 20.60 33.76
N GLY A 618 28.75 21.33 34.08
CA GLY A 618 28.01 21.15 35.34
C GLY A 618 28.45 22.04 36.50
N GLY A 619 29.20 23.12 36.24
CA GLY A 619 29.51 24.13 37.25
C GLY A 619 28.23 24.82 37.77
N GLN A 620 27.97 24.72 39.08
CA GLN A 620 26.86 25.42 39.73
C GLN A 620 27.20 26.90 39.93
N ALA A 621 26.59 27.77 39.13
CA ALA A 621 26.45 29.19 39.47
C ALA A 621 25.30 29.33 40.47
N GLY A 622 25.60 29.73 41.71
CA GLY A 622 24.58 30.09 42.70
C GLY A 622 23.68 31.22 42.19
N SER A 623 22.36 31.00 42.22
CA SER A 623 21.41 32.10 42.08
C SER A 623 21.30 32.86 43.41
N PRO A 624 21.01 34.17 43.33
CA PRO A 624 19.72 34.61 43.83
C PRO A 624 18.95 35.47 42.83
N GLU A 625 17.66 35.14 42.74
CA GLU A 625 16.53 36.03 42.47
C GLU A 625 16.37 36.76 41.12
N LYS A 626 15.28 36.35 40.47
CA LYS A 626 14.51 36.97 39.39
C LYS A 626 14.31 38.49 39.53
N GLY A 627 14.79 39.25 38.55
CA GLY A 627 14.28 40.59 38.22
C GLY A 627 13.36 40.53 36.99
N ARG A 628 12.04 40.62 37.21
CA ARG A 628 11.05 40.84 36.14
C ARG A 628 11.12 42.30 35.68
N PHE A 629 11.41 42.54 34.40
CA PHE A 629 10.92 43.74 33.70
C PHE A 629 10.01 43.29 32.57
N ALA A 630 8.71 43.36 32.85
CA ALA A 630 7.65 43.31 31.86
C ALA A 630 7.58 44.68 31.18
N ALA A 631 7.60 44.67 29.85
CA ALA A 631 7.09 45.77 29.05
C ALA A 631 5.59 45.54 28.81
N SER A 632 4.75 46.49 29.19
CA SER A 632 3.46 46.71 28.53
C SER A 632 2.97 48.13 28.79
N ALA A 633 2.48 48.73 27.71
CA ALA A 633 2.01 50.09 27.56
C ALA A 633 0.83 50.44 28.47
N GLY A 634 0.68 51.74 28.73
CA GLY A 634 -0.43 52.30 29.47
C GLY A 634 -1.73 52.40 28.65
N SER A 635 -2.82 52.46 29.40
CA SER A 635 -3.97 53.31 29.10
C SER A 635 -4.76 53.51 30.39
N GLU A 636 -4.96 54.77 30.72
CA GLU A 636 -5.72 55.29 31.85
C GLU A 636 -7.24 55.06 31.71
N THR A 637 -7.88 55.03 32.89
CA THR A 637 -9.18 55.63 33.27
C THR A 637 -10.51 55.13 32.69
N GLU A 638 -11.30 54.60 33.62
CA GLU A 638 -12.67 55.00 34.03
C GLU A 638 -13.88 54.83 33.08
N TYR A 639 -14.88 54.17 33.70
CA TYR A 639 -16.29 53.88 33.36
C TYR A 639 -16.60 52.65 32.50
#